data_AF-A0AAV4UK62-F1
#
_entry.id   AF-A0AAV4UK62-F1
#
_cell.length_a   1.000
_cell.length_b   1.000
_cell.length_c   1.000
_cell.angle_alpha   90.00
_cell.angle_beta   90.00
_cell.angle_gamma   90.00
#
_symmetry.space_group_name_H-M   'P 1'
#
loop_
_entity.id
_entity.type
_entity.pdbx_description
1 polymer ?
#
loop_
_entity_poly.entity_id
_entity_poly.type
_entity_poly.pdbx_seq_one_letter_code
_entity_poly.pdbx_strand_id
1 'polypeptide(L)'
;MKHNFKTLVFLLLLHTTFSAHSSKSSGASDVSTPPPTTPHPITVKLKQLQMMEESSLTGWYQVVNKFLEIIKPDHRILEDVINFATGKHDLNPQEFVLKVAKMNYAFLTMIIIGVVYVIVMFITGIFFFCCRFCGRCGAKDSQKQRRSDNCWRTIHKFCLILMVAFLVVPIICMCIINEHMRHSTPNVKGNITEVFTILGNFADSTDEDIDNAYTQVLENPIQNFDAFKSSFVELVQENISNTIDHEKLADIKNIVSWIASVEEKHAAITNASDLSKAVQNLKSNIRNIRQEVKGLHNCTNSEKKICQFNFEELPIEKINVEDAYDHVYDEFQKLLRINFEELTNVIDQIQNNTILRNKIEEESASLKRFANETMSIDKDSLQEIKNQVKFYTNQMRTLSKTGKNELTKVFAETDGYEIYRYWGMFGIAAILLAPVVFLTFGLICGCSGYEKERHPTKRSSTSNCGGLCLILAVYYFFLVASVLMLVTVALFILGGTMQTFVCIPLYQADFVILDEMKEKLATLDKSTFLEGIKPSKILHDCKNDKSIIYALGMLQENSTGSLEKFLSKSEIMNPESEKEIDEKLRNALLEITSNIRQRLHQFTNALNLKELKEIPERLQEGLTASRSNISHFIADVTAALKEELNRNDQNILRIVNDSATALYDEMNALQEKLDRFSETLFNIYKQADIYKAKIRDIENSLDEVEDKLPKVIKAHLFHAIASSTGLNEMAKNIGKCFPVWIAFNIARVATCEFVVAPINGYWFGLGWALFVIIPTILFSVKLSRFYLRMKYDDDSYIPDSGEAIPLEDMSRAKPFSYTNPGAMSWMPQFGPHQNYMVHPSSNNQSRNFHYK
;
A
#
# COMPACT_ATOMS: atom_id res chain seq x y z
N MET A 1 10.17 -14.87 -38.10
CA MET A 1 11.25 -14.52 -37.14
C MET A 1 10.74 -14.06 -35.77
N LYS A 2 9.80 -13.11 -35.65
CA LYS A 2 9.23 -12.69 -34.34
C LYS A 2 8.47 -13.79 -33.57
N HIS A 3 7.71 -14.64 -34.27
CA HIS A 3 7.02 -15.78 -33.64
C HIS A 3 8.01 -16.82 -33.11
N ASN A 4 9.05 -17.12 -33.91
CA ASN A 4 10.08 -18.08 -33.53
C ASN A 4 10.96 -17.59 -32.38
N PHE A 5 11.14 -16.28 -32.17
CA PHE A 5 11.92 -15.77 -31.03
C PHE A 5 11.13 -15.79 -29.71
N LYS A 6 9.80 -15.53 -29.74
CA LYS A 6 8.93 -15.76 -28.58
C LYS A 6 8.89 -17.24 -28.20
N THR A 7 8.79 -18.13 -29.19
CA THR A 7 8.90 -19.58 -28.96
C THR A 7 10.31 -19.99 -28.54
N LEU A 8 11.38 -19.36 -29.04
CA LEU A 8 12.76 -19.68 -28.68
C LEU A 8 13.11 -19.22 -27.25
N VAL A 9 12.65 -18.06 -26.79
CA VAL A 9 12.87 -17.59 -25.40
C VAL A 9 12.01 -18.39 -24.43
N PHE A 10 10.76 -18.72 -24.80
CA PHE A 10 9.88 -19.58 -24.01
C PHE A 10 10.36 -21.04 -24.00
N LEU A 11 10.87 -21.57 -25.12
CA LEU A 11 11.50 -22.90 -25.21
C LEU A 11 12.88 -22.94 -24.56
N LEU A 12 13.68 -21.88 -24.61
CA LEU A 12 14.96 -21.81 -23.88
C LEU A 12 14.74 -21.81 -22.36
N LEU A 13 13.67 -21.16 -21.89
CA LEU A 13 13.26 -21.17 -20.47
C LEU A 13 12.61 -22.50 -20.03
N LEU A 14 12.01 -23.28 -20.94
CA LEU A 14 11.30 -24.53 -20.61
C LEU A 14 12.06 -25.82 -20.96
N HIS A 15 13.02 -25.81 -21.89
CA HIS A 15 13.67 -27.05 -22.37
C HIS A 15 14.71 -27.66 -21.43
N THR A 16 15.01 -27.03 -20.30
CA THR A 16 16.03 -27.53 -19.38
C THR A 16 15.47 -28.35 -18.22
N THR A 17 14.18 -28.63 -18.24
CA THR A 17 13.50 -29.17 -17.08
C THR A 17 12.79 -30.48 -17.38
N PHE A 18 13.14 -31.50 -16.60
CA PHE A 18 12.21 -32.48 -16.05
C PHE A 18 11.98 -33.87 -16.72
N SER A 19 12.26 -34.98 -15.98
CA SER A 19 11.29 -36.08 -15.67
C SER A 19 11.71 -37.03 -14.50
N ALA A 20 10.76 -37.86 -14.06
CA ALA A 20 10.68 -38.65 -12.81
C ALA A 20 9.97 -40.02 -12.96
N HIS A 21 10.06 -40.97 -11.98
CA HIS A 21 8.91 -41.83 -11.55
C HIS A 21 9.07 -42.63 -10.20
N SER A 22 7.93 -43.21 -9.71
CA SER A 22 7.54 -43.53 -8.31
C SER A 22 7.46 -45.03 -7.85
N SER A 23 7.23 -45.27 -6.55
CA SER A 23 6.38 -46.38 -6.02
C SER A 23 5.79 -46.11 -4.60
N LYS A 24 4.66 -46.76 -4.25
CA LYS A 24 3.78 -46.57 -3.06
C LYS A 24 4.05 -47.57 -1.91
N SER A 25 3.82 -47.19 -0.62
CA SER A 25 2.98 -47.92 0.39
C SER A 25 3.12 -47.43 1.86
N SER A 26 1.95 -47.12 2.48
CA SER A 26 1.43 -47.05 3.88
C SER A 26 2.27 -47.18 5.19
N GLY A 27 1.88 -46.40 6.22
CA GLY A 27 1.69 -46.93 7.60
C GLY A 27 1.99 -46.06 8.86
N ALA A 28 0.97 -45.35 9.37
CA ALA A 28 0.54 -45.14 10.79
C ALA A 28 1.38 -44.45 11.93
N SER A 29 0.73 -43.39 12.48
CA SER A 29 0.50 -42.96 13.90
C SER A 29 1.64 -42.57 14.87
N ASP A 30 1.59 -41.34 15.44
CA ASP A 30 1.12 -41.13 16.82
C ASP A 30 0.79 -39.66 17.20
N VAL A 31 0.02 -39.53 18.29
CA VAL A 31 -0.92 -38.46 18.70
C VAL A 31 -0.34 -37.46 19.72
N SER A 32 -0.70 -36.17 19.62
CA SER A 32 -1.21 -35.32 20.73
C SER A 32 -1.49 -33.85 20.30
N THR A 33 -2.59 -33.26 20.78
CA THR A 33 -3.19 -31.94 20.48
C THR A 33 -3.18 -31.01 21.73
N PRO A 34 -3.57 -29.71 21.65
CA PRO A 34 -3.22 -28.63 20.70
C PRO A 34 -2.82 -27.30 21.43
N PRO A 35 -2.39 -26.25 20.68
CA PRO A 35 -3.19 -25.01 20.63
C PRO A 35 -3.32 -24.44 19.18
N PRO A 36 -4.19 -23.44 18.92
CA PRO A 36 -4.70 -23.17 17.58
C PRO A 36 -3.75 -22.28 16.76
N THR A 37 -2.92 -22.90 15.94
CA THR A 37 -2.26 -22.25 14.80
C THR A 37 -1.91 -23.32 13.78
N THR A 38 -2.87 -23.72 12.93
CA THR A 38 -2.54 -24.46 11.71
C THR A 38 -1.65 -23.54 10.87
N PRO A 39 -0.38 -23.89 10.61
CA PRO A 39 0.39 -23.17 9.61
C PRO A 39 -0.36 -23.33 8.29
N HIS A 40 -0.58 -22.23 7.57
CA HIS A 40 -1.21 -22.26 6.24
C HIS A 40 -0.59 -23.41 5.42
N PRO A 41 -1.36 -24.20 4.64
CA PRO A 41 -0.85 -25.32 3.83
C PRO A 41 0.36 -24.94 2.97
N ILE A 42 0.42 -23.66 2.62
CA ILE A 42 1.47 -23.01 1.86
C ILE A 42 2.78 -22.87 2.64
N THR A 43 2.74 -22.53 3.93
CA THR A 43 3.91 -22.47 4.83
C THR A 43 4.57 -23.85 5.01
N VAL A 44 3.76 -24.91 5.02
CA VAL A 44 4.26 -26.29 5.06
C VAL A 44 4.98 -26.64 3.76
N LYS A 45 4.45 -26.23 2.60
CA LYS A 45 5.13 -26.40 1.31
C LYS A 45 6.40 -25.56 1.16
N LEU A 46 6.40 -24.34 1.69
CA LEU A 46 7.61 -23.50 1.74
C LEU A 46 8.73 -24.20 2.54
N LYS A 47 8.35 -24.82 3.66
CA LYS A 47 9.25 -25.61 4.49
C LYS A 47 9.71 -26.89 3.80
N GLN A 48 8.85 -27.55 3.02
CA GLN A 48 9.23 -28.70 2.18
C GLN A 48 10.18 -28.31 1.03
N LEU A 49 10.01 -27.14 0.43
CA LEU A 49 10.93 -26.57 -0.56
C LEU A 49 12.29 -26.25 0.06
N GLN A 50 12.31 -25.67 1.25
CA GLN A 50 13.54 -25.42 2.02
C GLN A 50 14.22 -26.71 2.49
N MET A 51 13.46 -27.75 2.84
CA MET A 51 14.02 -29.07 3.17
C MET A 51 14.57 -29.80 1.93
N MET A 52 14.10 -29.49 0.71
CA MET A 52 14.73 -29.95 -0.53
C MET A 52 15.99 -29.15 -0.91
N GLU A 53 16.19 -27.95 -0.34
CA GLU A 53 17.40 -27.12 -0.47
C GLU A 53 18.61 -27.77 0.23
N GLU A 54 18.38 -28.59 1.27
CA GLU A 54 19.41 -29.40 1.94
C GLU A 54 19.82 -30.62 1.10
N SER A 55 20.33 -30.37 -0.09
CA SER A 55 20.97 -31.38 -0.92
C SER A 55 22.38 -31.68 -0.39
N SER A 56 22.82 -32.94 -0.46
CA SER A 56 24.23 -33.31 -0.22
C SER A 56 25.21 -32.59 -1.16
N LEU A 57 24.70 -31.93 -2.22
CA LEU A 57 25.42 -31.09 -3.18
C LEU A 57 25.43 -29.60 -2.81
N THR A 58 24.91 -29.17 -1.66
CA THR A 58 24.85 -27.74 -1.28
C THR A 58 26.23 -27.06 -1.40
N GLY A 59 27.27 -27.70 -0.88
CA GLY A 59 28.64 -27.18 -1.02
C GLY A 59 29.13 -27.11 -2.47
N TRP A 60 28.73 -28.06 -3.32
CA TRP A 60 29.07 -28.05 -4.75
C TRP A 60 28.42 -26.87 -5.47
N TYR A 61 27.11 -26.67 -5.27
CA TYR A 61 26.40 -25.55 -5.89
C TYR A 61 26.90 -24.19 -5.39
N GLN A 62 27.29 -24.07 -4.11
CA GLN A 62 27.91 -22.84 -3.60
C GLN A 62 29.24 -22.52 -4.31
N VAL A 63 30.09 -23.52 -4.58
CA VAL A 63 31.34 -23.32 -5.34
C VAL A 63 31.04 -22.85 -6.75
N VAL A 64 30.08 -23.48 -7.41
CA VAL A 64 29.65 -23.15 -8.78
C VAL A 64 29.06 -21.74 -8.85
N ASN A 65 28.20 -21.38 -7.90
CA ASN A 65 27.57 -20.07 -7.83
C ASN A 65 28.60 -18.97 -7.56
N LYS A 66 29.55 -19.19 -6.64
CA LYS A 66 30.66 -18.26 -6.43
C LYS A 66 31.53 -18.10 -7.68
N PHE A 67 31.80 -19.20 -8.39
CA PHE A 67 32.51 -19.12 -9.66
C PHE A 67 31.73 -18.26 -10.68
N LEU A 68 30.44 -18.54 -10.85
CA LEU A 68 29.56 -17.79 -11.75
C LEU A 68 29.43 -16.31 -11.36
N GLU A 69 29.41 -15.99 -10.06
CA GLU A 69 29.41 -14.60 -9.57
C GLU A 69 30.68 -13.84 -9.93
N ILE A 70 31.85 -14.50 -9.97
CA ILE A 70 33.12 -13.90 -10.36
C ILE A 70 33.13 -13.57 -11.86
N ILE A 71 32.57 -14.46 -12.69
CA ILE A 71 32.56 -14.31 -14.15
C ILE A 71 31.28 -13.68 -14.69
N LYS A 72 30.39 -13.21 -13.81
CA LYS A 72 29.06 -12.73 -14.19
C LYS A 72 29.16 -11.51 -15.12
N PRO A 73 28.30 -11.46 -16.15
CA PRO A 73 28.02 -10.25 -16.91
C PRO A 73 27.69 -9.03 -16.07
N ASP A 74 28.12 -7.85 -16.51
CA ASP A 74 27.62 -6.58 -15.96
C ASP A 74 26.12 -6.42 -16.26
N HIS A 75 25.33 -5.99 -15.27
CA HIS A 75 23.87 -5.85 -15.33
C HIS A 75 23.38 -4.93 -16.46
N ARG A 76 24.18 -3.93 -16.85
CA ARG A 76 23.88 -2.97 -17.94
C ARG A 76 23.75 -3.61 -19.33
N ILE A 77 24.15 -4.87 -19.46
CA ILE A 77 24.17 -5.60 -20.73
C ILE A 77 22.80 -6.11 -21.11
N LEU A 78 21.96 -6.45 -20.12
CA LEU A 78 20.58 -6.84 -20.40
C LEU A 78 19.83 -5.70 -21.11
N GLU A 79 20.11 -4.47 -20.70
CA GLU A 79 19.55 -3.26 -21.31
C GLU A 79 19.91 -3.13 -22.80
N ASP A 80 21.20 -3.27 -23.11
CA ASP A 80 21.72 -3.20 -24.47
C ASP A 80 21.25 -4.40 -25.34
N VAL A 81 21.20 -5.61 -24.79
CA VAL A 81 20.75 -6.83 -25.49
C VAL A 81 19.27 -6.73 -25.85
N ILE A 82 18.42 -6.23 -24.94
CA ILE A 82 17.00 -6.04 -25.23
C ILE A 82 16.81 -4.90 -26.26
N ASN A 83 17.58 -3.81 -26.18
CA ASN A 83 17.51 -2.71 -27.17
C ASN A 83 17.90 -3.18 -28.59
N PHE A 84 18.90 -4.06 -28.70
CA PHE A 84 19.29 -4.67 -29.98
C PHE A 84 18.23 -5.67 -30.50
N ALA A 85 17.74 -6.57 -29.65
CA ALA A 85 16.72 -7.56 -30.03
C ALA A 85 15.38 -6.92 -30.42
N THR A 86 15.07 -5.74 -29.88
CA THR A 86 13.86 -4.96 -30.20
C THR A 86 14.04 -4.03 -31.40
N GLY A 87 15.24 -3.93 -31.98
CA GLY A 87 15.55 -3.07 -33.12
C GLY A 87 15.62 -1.58 -32.80
N LYS A 88 15.54 -1.18 -31.51
CA LYS A 88 15.71 0.20 -31.03
C LYS A 88 17.20 0.50 -30.78
N HIS A 89 18.01 0.39 -31.83
CA HIS A 89 19.44 0.68 -31.75
C HIS A 89 19.90 1.55 -32.92
N ASP A 90 20.75 2.53 -32.63
CA ASP A 90 21.49 3.32 -33.62
C ASP A 90 22.89 2.73 -33.89
N LEU A 91 23.21 1.60 -33.26
CA LEU A 91 24.55 0.99 -33.25
C LEU A 91 24.70 -0.03 -34.38
N ASN A 92 25.81 0.00 -35.11
CA ASN A 92 26.11 -1.01 -36.12
C ASN A 92 26.27 -2.40 -35.44
N PRO A 93 25.92 -3.55 -36.08
CA PRO A 93 26.02 -4.88 -35.44
C PRO A 93 27.42 -5.21 -34.90
N GLN A 94 28.46 -4.68 -35.54
CA GLN A 94 29.84 -4.83 -35.09
C GLN A 94 30.14 -4.04 -33.80
N GLU A 95 29.55 -2.86 -33.65
CA GLU A 95 29.72 -1.99 -32.48
C GLU A 95 28.93 -2.52 -31.28
N PHE A 96 27.76 -3.12 -31.53
CA PHE A 96 26.99 -3.87 -30.53
C PHE A 96 27.77 -5.10 -30.01
N VAL A 97 28.31 -5.92 -30.91
CA VAL A 97 29.13 -7.08 -30.51
C VAL A 97 30.36 -6.62 -29.70
N LEU A 98 31.00 -5.52 -30.08
CA LEU A 98 32.13 -4.96 -29.33
C LEU A 98 31.71 -4.44 -27.94
N LYS A 99 30.55 -3.79 -27.84
CA LYS A 99 30.02 -3.23 -26.58
C LYS A 99 29.60 -4.35 -25.61
N VAL A 100 28.91 -5.38 -26.10
CA VAL A 100 28.57 -6.59 -25.34
C VAL A 100 29.84 -7.35 -24.93
N ALA A 101 30.83 -7.47 -25.82
CA ALA A 101 32.11 -8.12 -25.50
C ALA A 101 32.92 -7.37 -24.44
N LYS A 102 32.94 -6.03 -24.48
CA LYS A 102 33.62 -5.19 -23.47
C LYS A 102 33.01 -5.30 -22.09
N MET A 103 31.68 -5.43 -22.00
CA MET A 103 30.98 -5.55 -20.73
C MET A 103 30.91 -7.00 -20.20
N ASN A 104 31.15 -8.01 -21.04
CA ASN A 104 31.18 -9.44 -20.72
C ASN A 104 32.55 -10.11 -20.83
N TYR A 105 33.63 -9.37 -20.61
CA TYR A 105 34.96 -9.90 -20.91
C TYR A 105 35.26 -11.21 -20.15
N ALA A 106 34.85 -11.37 -18.89
CA ALA A 106 35.09 -12.59 -18.12
C ALA A 106 34.29 -13.80 -18.63
N PHE A 107 32.98 -13.65 -18.89
CA PHE A 107 32.12 -14.70 -19.43
C PHE A 107 32.58 -15.13 -20.84
N LEU A 108 32.91 -14.16 -21.70
CA LEU A 108 33.42 -14.42 -23.04
C LEU A 108 34.81 -15.08 -23.00
N THR A 109 35.67 -14.68 -22.06
CA THR A 109 36.99 -15.29 -21.88
C THR A 109 36.86 -16.78 -21.56
N MET A 110 35.89 -17.21 -20.75
CA MET A 110 35.66 -18.64 -20.48
C MET A 110 35.25 -19.42 -21.74
N ILE A 111 34.42 -18.84 -22.62
CA ILE A 111 34.08 -19.44 -23.92
C ILE A 111 35.33 -19.57 -24.78
N ILE A 112 36.15 -18.52 -24.86
CA ILE A 112 37.41 -18.53 -25.63
C ILE A 112 38.36 -19.59 -25.08
N ILE A 113 38.51 -19.71 -23.77
CA ILE A 113 39.34 -20.76 -23.14
C ILE A 113 38.85 -22.15 -23.53
N GLY A 114 37.53 -22.39 -23.52
CA GLY A 114 36.95 -23.66 -23.97
C GLY A 114 37.25 -23.97 -25.44
N VAL A 115 37.11 -22.98 -26.33
CA VAL A 115 37.44 -23.14 -27.77
C VAL A 115 38.93 -23.39 -27.97
N VAL A 116 39.79 -22.66 -27.27
CA VAL A 116 41.25 -22.87 -27.31
C VAL A 116 41.59 -24.27 -26.82
N TYR A 117 40.96 -24.77 -25.76
CA TYR A 117 41.15 -26.14 -25.27
C TYR A 117 40.80 -27.17 -26.35
N VAL A 118 39.68 -27.02 -27.05
CA VAL A 118 39.27 -27.92 -28.14
C VAL A 118 40.35 -27.99 -29.23
N ILE A 119 40.85 -26.84 -29.66
CA ILE A 119 41.88 -26.74 -30.71
C ILE A 119 43.20 -27.36 -30.23
N VAL A 120 43.66 -26.99 -29.02
CA VAL A 120 44.93 -27.46 -28.46
C VAL A 120 44.89 -28.97 -28.23
N MET A 121 43.83 -29.51 -27.62
CA MET A 121 43.71 -30.95 -27.37
C MET A 121 43.62 -31.76 -28.66
N PHE A 122 42.91 -31.26 -29.67
CA PHE A 122 42.83 -31.92 -30.97
C PHE A 122 44.20 -31.96 -31.68
N ILE A 123 44.86 -30.81 -31.77
CA ILE A 123 46.18 -30.68 -32.41
C ILE A 123 47.23 -31.52 -31.65
N THR A 124 47.30 -31.39 -30.33
CA THR A 124 48.25 -32.15 -29.51
C THR A 124 47.99 -33.65 -29.56
N GLY A 125 46.73 -34.09 -29.67
CA GLY A 125 46.38 -35.49 -29.87
C GLY A 125 46.91 -36.06 -31.19
N ILE A 126 46.74 -35.33 -32.30
CA ILE A 126 47.29 -35.72 -33.62
C ILE A 126 48.81 -35.80 -33.56
N PHE A 127 49.47 -34.75 -33.05
CA PHE A 127 50.93 -34.76 -32.91
C PHE A 127 51.43 -35.86 -31.98
N PHE A 128 50.74 -36.11 -30.87
CA PHE A 128 51.09 -37.19 -29.94
C PHE A 128 51.01 -38.55 -30.64
N PHE A 129 49.93 -38.80 -31.39
CA PHE A 129 49.77 -40.01 -32.20
C PHE A 129 50.91 -40.16 -33.21
N CYS A 130 51.15 -39.16 -34.07
CA CYS A 130 52.23 -39.19 -35.07
C CYS A 130 53.62 -39.36 -34.44
N CYS A 131 53.92 -38.63 -33.36
CA CYS A 131 55.20 -38.72 -32.66
C CYS A 131 55.40 -40.11 -32.04
N ARG A 132 54.34 -40.73 -31.54
CA ARG A 132 54.39 -42.06 -30.95
C ARG A 132 54.60 -43.15 -32.01
N PHE A 133 53.99 -43.01 -33.20
CA PHE A 133 54.31 -43.86 -34.36
C PHE A 133 55.77 -43.72 -34.81
N CYS A 134 56.37 -42.53 -34.65
CA CYS A 134 57.79 -42.29 -34.92
C CYS A 134 58.73 -42.72 -33.79
N GLY A 135 58.25 -43.50 -32.80
CA GLY A 135 59.06 -43.97 -31.66
C GLY A 135 59.42 -42.88 -30.62
N ARG A 136 58.80 -41.70 -30.69
CA ARG A 136 58.94 -40.59 -29.71
C ARG A 136 57.75 -40.58 -28.74
N CYS A 137 57.64 -39.58 -27.86
CA CYS A 137 56.52 -39.43 -26.90
C CYS A 137 56.23 -40.71 -26.06
N GLY A 138 57.29 -41.30 -25.51
CA GLY A 138 57.17 -42.49 -24.65
C GLY A 138 57.01 -43.82 -25.39
N ALA A 139 57.22 -43.87 -26.71
CA ALA A 139 57.31 -45.11 -27.50
C ALA A 139 58.75 -45.49 -27.90
N LYS A 140 59.77 -44.93 -27.23
CA LYS A 140 61.14 -45.39 -27.42
C LYS A 140 61.24 -46.81 -26.88
N ASP A 141 61.51 -47.78 -27.74
CA ASP A 141 61.65 -49.21 -27.43
C ASP A 141 62.92 -49.56 -26.63
N SER A 142 63.59 -48.55 -26.04
CA SER A 142 64.78 -48.69 -25.20
C SER A 142 64.78 -47.75 -23.98
N GLN A 143 65.38 -48.22 -22.89
CA GLN A 143 65.47 -47.49 -21.64
C GLN A 143 66.78 -47.78 -20.89
N LYS A 144 67.62 -46.75 -20.74
CA LYS A 144 68.74 -46.76 -19.78
C LYS A 144 68.25 -46.73 -18.33
N GLN A 145 68.75 -47.63 -17.49
CA GLN A 145 68.37 -47.72 -16.07
C GLN A 145 69.26 -46.80 -15.21
N ARG A 146 68.68 -45.75 -14.62
CA ARG A 146 69.39 -44.81 -13.71
C ARG A 146 68.95 -45.00 -12.26
N ARG A 147 69.83 -44.69 -11.31
CA ARG A 147 69.51 -44.74 -9.86
C ARG A 147 68.33 -43.83 -9.48
N SER A 148 68.19 -42.69 -10.18
CA SER A 148 67.10 -41.72 -10.01
C SER A 148 65.73 -42.20 -10.52
N ASP A 149 65.67 -43.26 -11.34
CA ASP A 149 64.43 -43.70 -12.00
C ASP A 149 63.39 -44.22 -11.01
N ASN A 150 63.82 -44.82 -9.91
CA ASN A 150 62.92 -45.26 -8.85
C ASN A 150 62.23 -44.07 -8.15
N CYS A 151 62.96 -42.97 -7.94
CA CYS A 151 62.42 -41.76 -7.34
C CYS A 151 61.38 -41.14 -8.28
N TRP A 152 61.74 -40.93 -9.54
CA TRP A 152 60.82 -40.41 -10.55
C TRP A 152 59.60 -41.31 -10.76
N ARG A 153 59.75 -42.64 -10.84
CA ARG A 153 58.59 -43.56 -10.93
C ARG A 153 57.65 -43.37 -9.75
N THR A 154 58.18 -43.25 -8.54
CA THR A 154 57.39 -43.10 -7.32
C THR A 154 56.63 -41.76 -7.32
N ILE A 155 57.27 -40.68 -7.75
CA ILE A 155 56.64 -39.37 -7.91
C ILE A 155 55.49 -39.43 -8.93
N HIS A 156 55.75 -39.91 -10.14
CA HIS A 156 54.71 -39.99 -11.19
C HIS A 156 53.55 -40.91 -10.77
N LYS A 157 53.83 -42.00 -10.03
CA LYS A 157 52.80 -42.86 -9.45
C LYS A 157 51.92 -42.10 -8.46
N PHE A 158 52.52 -41.40 -7.50
CA PHE A 158 51.76 -40.63 -6.50
C PHE A 158 50.94 -39.51 -7.16
N CYS A 159 51.55 -38.75 -8.08
CA CYS A 159 50.85 -37.72 -8.85
C CYS A 159 49.69 -38.31 -9.66
N LEU A 160 49.86 -39.48 -10.28
CA LEU A 160 48.78 -40.11 -11.04
C LEU A 160 47.65 -40.62 -10.15
N ILE A 161 47.96 -41.18 -8.97
CA ILE A 161 46.93 -41.57 -7.98
C ILE A 161 46.13 -40.32 -7.54
N LEU A 162 46.82 -39.21 -7.27
CA LEU A 162 46.19 -37.95 -6.90
C LEU A 162 45.30 -37.42 -8.03
N MET A 163 45.76 -37.45 -9.28
CA MET A 163 44.95 -37.03 -10.42
C MET A 163 43.73 -37.93 -10.64
N VAL A 164 43.86 -39.25 -10.45
CA VAL A 164 42.72 -40.17 -10.48
C VAL A 164 41.71 -39.81 -9.39
N ALA A 165 42.14 -39.49 -8.17
CA ALA A 165 41.24 -39.04 -7.11
C ALA A 165 40.50 -37.75 -7.52
N PHE A 166 41.20 -36.76 -8.09
CA PHE A 166 40.59 -35.53 -8.58
C PHE A 166 39.67 -35.71 -9.80
N LEU A 167 39.83 -36.79 -10.58
CA LEU A 167 38.92 -37.15 -11.68
C LEU A 167 37.65 -37.84 -11.16
N VAL A 168 37.74 -38.63 -10.10
CA VAL A 168 36.59 -39.36 -9.55
C VAL A 168 35.57 -38.43 -8.89
N VAL A 169 36.02 -37.40 -8.16
CA VAL A 169 35.14 -36.43 -7.48
C VAL A 169 34.09 -35.81 -8.41
N PRO A 170 34.45 -35.14 -9.52
CA PRO A 170 33.46 -34.53 -10.42
C PRO A 170 32.56 -35.57 -11.10
N ILE A 171 33.06 -36.77 -11.40
CA ILE A 171 32.25 -37.85 -11.99
C ILE A 171 31.15 -38.30 -11.00
N ILE A 172 31.49 -38.46 -9.72
CA ILE A 172 30.51 -38.78 -8.67
C ILE A 172 29.49 -37.65 -8.55
N CYS A 173 29.93 -36.39 -8.48
CA CYS A 173 29.03 -35.23 -8.42
C CYS A 173 28.07 -35.20 -9.62
N MET A 174 28.57 -35.43 -10.84
CA MET A 174 27.74 -35.49 -12.05
C MET A 174 26.68 -36.60 -11.99
N CYS A 175 27.01 -37.78 -11.46
CA CYS A 175 26.05 -38.86 -11.27
C CYS A 175 24.98 -38.50 -10.22
N ILE A 176 25.39 -37.93 -9.08
CA ILE A 176 24.45 -37.50 -8.03
C ILE A 176 23.55 -36.37 -8.57
N ILE A 177 24.08 -35.42 -9.32
CA ILE A 177 23.30 -34.35 -9.96
C ILE A 177 22.27 -34.95 -10.94
N ASN A 178 22.68 -35.92 -11.76
CA ASN A 178 21.76 -36.56 -12.71
C ASN A 178 20.60 -37.28 -12.00
N GLU A 179 20.89 -37.99 -10.92
CA GLU A 179 19.88 -38.66 -10.09
C GLU A 179 18.99 -37.66 -9.33
N HIS A 180 19.59 -36.59 -8.81
CA HIS A 180 18.86 -35.52 -8.15
C HIS A 180 17.88 -34.84 -9.12
N MET A 181 18.30 -34.52 -10.34
CA MET A 181 17.40 -33.97 -11.35
C MET A 181 16.23 -34.91 -11.67
N ARG A 182 16.48 -36.22 -11.70
CA ARG A 182 15.42 -37.22 -11.92
C ARG A 182 14.40 -37.22 -10.78
N HIS A 183 14.86 -37.18 -9.53
CA HIS A 183 13.98 -37.19 -8.36
C HIS A 183 13.29 -35.85 -8.09
N SER A 184 13.94 -34.71 -8.36
CA SER A 184 13.38 -33.38 -8.13
C SER A 184 12.32 -33.00 -9.15
N THR A 185 12.34 -33.67 -10.30
CA THR A 185 11.43 -33.33 -11.37
C THR A 185 9.94 -33.28 -11.02
N PRO A 186 9.32 -34.38 -10.55
CA PRO A 186 7.87 -34.43 -10.47
C PRO A 186 7.37 -33.37 -9.49
N ASN A 187 8.17 -33.08 -8.46
CA ASN A 187 7.95 -32.01 -7.51
C ASN A 187 7.92 -30.67 -8.22
N VAL A 188 8.86 -30.38 -9.12
CA VAL A 188 8.82 -29.09 -9.81
C VAL A 188 7.69 -29.00 -10.83
N LYS A 189 7.39 -30.06 -11.60
CA LYS A 189 6.20 -30.05 -12.47
C LYS A 189 4.93 -29.76 -11.67
N GLY A 190 4.77 -30.41 -10.51
CA GLY A 190 3.68 -30.18 -9.57
C GLY A 190 3.67 -28.74 -9.04
N ASN A 191 4.81 -28.24 -8.57
CA ASN A 191 4.97 -26.92 -7.98
C ASN A 191 4.70 -25.80 -9.00
N ILE A 192 5.22 -25.86 -10.23
CA ILE A 192 4.94 -24.86 -11.27
C ILE A 192 3.48 -24.93 -11.73
N THR A 193 2.88 -26.12 -11.80
CA THR A 193 1.43 -26.25 -12.09
C THR A 193 0.57 -25.66 -10.97
N GLU A 194 1.04 -25.82 -9.72
CA GLU A 194 0.39 -25.26 -8.55
C GLU A 194 0.47 -23.73 -8.53
N VAL A 195 1.57 -23.10 -8.98
CA VAL A 195 1.68 -21.64 -9.13
C VAL A 195 0.47 -21.08 -9.88
N PHE A 196 0.13 -21.65 -11.03
CA PHE A 196 -1.04 -21.21 -11.79
C PHE A 196 -2.36 -21.49 -11.04
N THR A 197 -2.44 -22.59 -10.30
CA THR A 197 -3.63 -22.91 -9.49
C THR A 197 -3.80 -21.91 -8.33
N ILE A 198 -2.73 -21.51 -7.65
CA ILE A 198 -2.73 -20.48 -6.61
C ILE A 198 -3.19 -19.15 -7.19
N LEU A 199 -2.65 -18.73 -8.33
CA LEU A 199 -3.03 -17.48 -8.99
C LEU A 199 -4.51 -17.47 -9.43
N GLY A 200 -5.02 -18.61 -9.91
CA GLY A 200 -6.43 -18.78 -10.26
C GLY A 200 -7.35 -18.68 -9.05
N ASN A 201 -7.05 -19.44 -7.99
CA ASN A 201 -7.82 -19.41 -6.74
C ASN A 201 -7.78 -18.03 -6.08
N PHE A 202 -6.63 -17.35 -6.12
CA PHE A 202 -6.50 -15.98 -5.63
C PHE A 202 -7.40 -15.01 -6.41
N ALA A 203 -7.46 -15.14 -7.74
CA ALA A 203 -8.35 -14.32 -8.57
C ALA A 203 -9.83 -14.59 -8.26
N ASP A 204 -10.22 -15.86 -8.08
CA ASP A 204 -11.60 -16.24 -7.73
C ASP A 204 -11.99 -15.73 -6.34
N SER A 205 -11.13 -15.90 -5.32
CA SER A 205 -11.36 -15.39 -3.96
C SER A 205 -11.42 -13.86 -3.92
N THR A 206 -10.57 -13.18 -4.69
CA THR A 206 -10.56 -11.71 -4.74
C THR A 206 -11.83 -11.16 -5.40
N ASP A 207 -12.35 -11.85 -6.43
CA ASP A 207 -13.63 -11.48 -7.07
C ASP A 207 -14.80 -11.62 -6.08
N GLU A 208 -14.80 -12.65 -5.24
CA GLU A 208 -15.79 -12.83 -4.18
C GLU A 208 -15.65 -11.77 -3.08
N ASP A 209 -14.42 -11.49 -2.62
CA ASP A 209 -14.14 -10.46 -1.62
C ASP A 209 -14.63 -9.07 -2.09
N ILE A 210 -14.38 -8.69 -3.35
CA ILE A 210 -14.80 -7.39 -3.88
C ILE A 210 -16.33 -7.34 -4.12
N ASP A 211 -16.97 -8.45 -4.49
CA ASP A 211 -18.43 -8.53 -4.63
C ASP A 211 -19.14 -8.43 -3.27
N ASN A 212 -18.63 -9.12 -2.24
CA ASN A 212 -19.12 -9.05 -0.87
C ASN A 212 -18.92 -7.66 -0.28
N ALA A 213 -17.73 -7.09 -0.47
CA ALA A 213 -17.40 -5.72 -0.06
C ALA A 213 -18.35 -4.69 -0.69
N TYR A 214 -18.55 -4.78 -2.00
CA TYR A 214 -19.45 -3.90 -2.74
C TYR A 214 -20.91 -4.01 -2.25
N THR A 215 -21.38 -5.22 -1.97
CA THR A 215 -22.74 -5.46 -1.47
C THR A 215 -22.92 -4.94 -0.05
N GLN A 216 -21.95 -5.19 0.84
CA GLN A 216 -21.99 -4.73 2.23
C GLN A 216 -22.02 -3.19 2.33
N VAL A 217 -21.26 -2.51 1.47
CA VAL A 217 -21.30 -1.05 1.36
C VAL A 217 -22.70 -0.63 0.92
N LEU A 218 -23.24 -1.16 -0.19
CA LEU A 218 -24.59 -0.80 -0.67
C LEU A 218 -25.73 -1.04 0.34
N GLU A 219 -25.66 -2.13 1.12
CA GLU A 219 -26.73 -2.49 2.07
C GLU A 219 -26.65 -1.73 3.41
N ASN A 220 -25.45 -1.32 3.85
CA ASN A 220 -25.24 -0.63 5.12
C ASN A 220 -24.24 0.55 5.01
N PRO A 221 -24.66 1.70 4.45
CA PRO A 221 -23.84 2.90 4.29
C PRO A 221 -23.16 3.40 5.56
N ILE A 222 -23.93 3.39 6.65
CA ILE A 222 -23.52 3.82 7.97
C ILE A 222 -23.55 2.57 8.84
N GLN A 223 -22.40 1.90 9.00
CA GLN A 223 -22.29 0.67 9.80
C GLN A 223 -22.85 0.84 11.23
N ASN A 224 -22.84 2.06 11.76
CA ASN A 224 -23.37 2.37 13.09
C ASN A 224 -24.36 3.55 13.04
N PHE A 225 -25.49 3.34 12.36
CA PHE A 225 -26.54 4.36 12.19
C PHE A 225 -27.05 4.92 13.53
N ASP A 226 -27.08 4.09 14.58
CA ASP A 226 -27.50 4.52 15.92
C ASP A 226 -26.50 5.51 16.53
N ALA A 227 -25.20 5.30 16.35
CA ALA A 227 -24.17 6.26 16.78
C ALA A 227 -24.24 7.57 15.98
N PHE A 228 -24.47 7.49 14.66
CA PHE A 228 -24.71 8.68 13.84
C PHE A 228 -25.93 9.47 14.34
N LYS A 229 -27.03 8.78 14.65
CA LYS A 229 -28.25 9.38 15.20
C LYS A 229 -28.00 10.11 16.52
N SER A 230 -27.25 9.51 17.45
CA SER A 230 -26.90 10.18 18.72
C SER A 230 -26.04 11.43 18.50
N SER A 231 -25.01 11.35 17.65
CA SER A 231 -24.15 12.50 17.32
C SER A 231 -24.92 13.61 16.61
N PHE A 232 -25.89 13.25 15.76
CA PHE A 232 -26.77 14.18 15.08
C PHE A 232 -27.66 14.96 16.06
N VAL A 233 -28.22 14.30 17.07
CA VAL A 233 -29.02 14.95 18.14
C VAL A 233 -28.16 15.94 18.92
N GLU A 234 -26.93 15.57 19.30
CA GLU A 234 -26.00 16.44 20.03
C GLU A 234 -25.60 17.68 19.21
N LEU A 235 -25.32 17.52 17.92
CA LEU A 235 -24.94 18.62 17.02
C LEU A 235 -26.06 19.66 16.86
N VAL A 236 -27.29 19.19 16.70
CA VAL A 236 -28.46 20.08 16.57
C VAL A 236 -28.71 20.80 17.89
N GLN A 237 -28.58 20.10 19.02
CA GLN A 237 -28.68 20.70 20.33
C GLN A 237 -27.62 21.78 20.57
N GLU A 238 -26.36 21.50 20.23
CA GLU A 238 -25.26 22.45 20.43
C GLU A 238 -25.50 23.74 19.64
N ASN A 239 -25.94 23.63 18.38
CA ASN A 239 -26.26 24.80 17.56
C ASN A 239 -27.45 25.59 18.10
N ILE A 240 -28.50 24.92 18.58
CA ILE A 240 -29.65 25.60 19.21
C ILE A 240 -29.24 26.26 20.53
N SER A 241 -28.46 25.58 21.38
CA SER A 241 -28.03 26.08 22.68
C SER A 241 -27.02 27.23 22.58
N ASN A 242 -26.16 27.22 21.56
CA ASN A 242 -25.24 28.33 21.29
C ASN A 242 -25.97 29.56 20.75
N THR A 243 -27.14 29.39 20.12
CA THR A 243 -27.90 30.50 19.51
C THR A 243 -28.95 31.08 20.48
N ILE A 244 -29.60 30.20 21.27
CA ILE A 244 -30.48 30.54 22.40
C ILE A 244 -29.70 30.26 23.68
N ASP A 245 -28.80 31.18 24.01
CA ASP A 245 -27.95 31.07 25.18
C ASP A 245 -28.70 31.20 26.52
N HIS A 246 -27.97 31.01 27.61
CA HIS A 246 -28.50 31.16 28.96
C HIS A 246 -29.01 32.57 29.27
N GLU A 247 -28.52 33.61 28.58
CA GLU A 247 -28.93 35.00 28.78
C GLU A 247 -30.33 35.23 28.21
N LYS A 248 -30.58 34.80 26.98
CA LYS A 248 -31.91 34.86 26.33
C LYS A 248 -32.95 34.02 27.08
N LEU A 249 -32.54 32.89 27.64
CA LEU A 249 -33.40 32.08 28.50
C LEU A 249 -33.78 32.82 29.79
N ALA A 250 -32.82 33.48 30.43
CA ALA A 250 -33.08 34.30 31.61
C ALA A 250 -34.03 35.46 31.28
N ASP A 251 -33.90 36.05 30.10
CA ASP A 251 -34.80 37.09 29.61
C ASP A 251 -36.24 36.63 29.49
N ILE A 252 -36.50 35.43 28.98
CA ILE A 252 -37.86 34.88 28.93
C ILE A 252 -38.42 34.68 30.35
N LYS A 253 -37.61 34.16 31.29
CA LYS A 253 -38.02 34.00 32.69
C LYS A 253 -38.33 35.35 33.36
N ASN A 254 -37.53 36.37 33.06
CA ASN A 254 -37.75 37.73 33.55
C ASN A 254 -39.04 38.34 33.00
N ILE A 255 -39.34 38.12 31.71
CA ILE A 255 -40.61 38.54 31.09
C ILE A 255 -41.80 37.89 31.80
N VAL A 256 -41.76 36.57 31.99
CA VAL A 256 -42.81 35.82 32.68
C VAL A 256 -43.01 36.33 34.10
N SER A 257 -41.92 36.54 34.84
CA SER A 257 -41.96 37.06 36.22
C SER A 257 -42.53 38.48 36.28
N TRP A 258 -42.18 39.34 35.33
CA TRP A 258 -42.71 40.71 35.28
C TRP A 258 -44.22 40.71 34.98
N ILE A 259 -44.68 39.90 34.02
CA ILE A 259 -46.11 39.82 33.73
C ILE A 259 -46.88 39.17 34.89
N ALA A 260 -46.28 38.24 35.64
CA ALA A 260 -46.88 37.68 36.85
C ALA A 260 -46.92 38.67 38.03
N SER A 261 -46.13 39.75 37.99
CA SER A 261 -46.11 40.76 39.05
C SER A 261 -47.45 41.49 39.16
N VAL A 262 -48.01 41.49 40.37
CA VAL A 262 -49.28 42.15 40.69
C VAL A 262 -49.06 43.57 41.20
N GLU A 263 -47.87 43.89 41.69
CA GLU A 263 -47.58 45.15 42.40
C GLU A 263 -47.74 46.38 41.48
N GLU A 264 -47.14 46.36 40.30
CA GLU A 264 -47.23 47.47 39.33
C GLU A 264 -48.67 47.64 38.80
N LYS A 265 -49.38 46.54 38.58
CA LYS A 265 -50.78 46.54 38.14
C LYS A 265 -51.70 47.11 39.21
N HIS A 266 -51.47 46.71 40.46
CA HIS A 266 -52.21 47.21 41.60
C HIS A 266 -51.95 48.70 41.82
N ALA A 267 -50.71 49.16 41.67
CA ALA A 267 -50.37 50.58 41.75
C ALA A 267 -51.10 51.41 40.67
N ALA A 268 -51.13 50.93 39.42
CA ALA A 268 -51.86 51.59 38.33
C ALA A 268 -53.38 51.66 38.58
N ILE A 269 -53.99 50.58 39.07
CA ILE A 269 -55.42 50.52 39.42
C ILE A 269 -55.74 51.46 40.59
N THR A 270 -54.91 51.46 41.64
CA THR A 270 -55.08 52.34 42.80
C THR A 270 -54.93 53.81 42.42
N ASN A 271 -53.91 54.15 41.62
CA ASN A 271 -53.72 55.52 41.12
C ASN A 271 -54.90 55.97 40.24
N ALA A 272 -55.43 55.10 39.38
CA ALA A 272 -56.63 55.39 38.58
C ALA A 272 -57.87 55.62 39.47
N SER A 273 -58.06 54.80 40.51
CA SER A 273 -59.15 54.95 41.48
C SER A 273 -59.05 56.28 42.26
N ASP A 274 -57.85 56.64 42.70
CA ASP A 274 -57.59 57.88 43.44
C ASP A 274 -57.75 59.12 42.57
N LEU A 275 -57.43 59.01 41.28
CA LEU A 275 -57.68 60.02 40.26
C LEU A 275 -59.19 60.17 40.01
N SER A 276 -59.93 59.07 39.86
CA SER A 276 -61.39 59.09 39.69
C SER A 276 -62.08 59.76 40.87
N LYS A 277 -61.72 59.38 42.11
CA LYS A 277 -62.23 60.04 43.33
C LYS A 277 -61.92 61.53 43.35
N ALA A 278 -60.72 61.94 42.94
CA ALA A 278 -60.35 63.35 42.87
C ALA A 278 -61.21 64.13 41.87
N VAL A 279 -61.47 63.57 40.68
CA VAL A 279 -62.36 64.18 39.69
C VAL A 279 -63.81 64.23 40.17
N GLN A 280 -64.30 63.20 40.86
CA GLN A 280 -65.66 63.20 41.42
C GLN A 280 -65.84 64.23 42.54
N ASN A 281 -64.85 64.37 43.42
CA ASN A 281 -64.85 65.40 44.46
C ASN A 281 -64.88 66.80 43.83
N LEU A 282 -64.03 67.03 42.82
CA LEU A 282 -64.00 68.31 42.11
C LEU A 282 -65.32 68.61 41.38
N LYS A 283 -65.94 67.60 40.73
CA LYS A 283 -67.29 67.72 40.13
C LYS A 283 -68.35 68.04 41.19
N SER A 284 -68.29 67.41 42.36
CA SER A 284 -69.22 67.66 43.47
C SER A 284 -69.08 69.08 44.00
N ASN A 285 -67.86 69.56 44.22
CA ASN A 285 -67.60 70.90 44.72
C ASN A 285 -68.02 71.99 43.72
N ILE A 286 -67.78 71.76 42.43
CA ILE A 286 -68.29 72.65 41.37
C ILE A 286 -69.82 72.68 41.37
N ARG A 287 -70.50 71.54 41.60
CA ARG A 287 -71.98 71.51 41.76
C ARG A 287 -72.43 72.25 43.00
N ASN A 288 -71.73 72.11 44.13
CA ASN A 288 -72.05 72.82 45.36
C ASN A 288 -71.90 74.34 45.17
N ILE A 289 -70.81 74.79 44.55
CA ILE A 289 -70.59 76.20 44.21
C ILE A 289 -71.69 76.70 43.25
N ARG A 290 -72.06 75.89 42.24
CA ARG A 290 -73.19 76.19 41.33
C ARG A 290 -74.50 76.36 42.11
N GLN A 291 -74.77 75.53 43.12
CA GLN A 291 -75.97 75.63 43.95
C GLN A 291 -75.93 76.82 44.90
N GLU A 292 -74.79 77.11 45.52
CA GLU A 292 -74.60 78.28 46.39
C GLU A 292 -74.79 79.57 45.60
N VAL A 293 -74.17 79.69 44.42
CA VAL A 293 -74.34 80.86 43.55
C VAL A 293 -75.79 81.03 43.09
N LYS A 294 -76.52 79.94 42.79
CA LYS A 294 -77.97 79.98 42.51
C LYS A 294 -78.79 80.35 43.75
N GLY A 295 -78.41 79.91 44.94
CA GLY A 295 -79.12 80.19 46.20
C GLY A 295 -78.98 81.63 46.67
N LEU A 296 -77.85 82.28 46.36
CA LEU A 296 -77.60 83.69 46.67
C LEU A 296 -78.48 84.67 45.84
N HIS A 297 -79.16 84.20 44.80
CA HIS A 297 -80.05 85.05 43.99
C HIS A 297 -81.32 84.30 43.57
N ASN A 298 -82.48 84.77 44.02
CA ASN A 298 -83.76 84.29 43.54
C ASN A 298 -83.96 84.78 42.08
N CYS A 299 -83.31 84.14 41.10
CA CYS A 299 -83.28 84.50 39.68
C CYS A 299 -84.62 84.17 38.98
N THR A 300 -85.75 84.52 39.59
CA THR A 300 -87.08 84.24 39.04
C THR A 300 -87.63 85.34 38.13
N ASN A 301 -86.94 86.48 37.93
CA ASN A 301 -87.19 87.50 36.89
C ASN A 301 -86.21 88.70 37.04
N SER A 302 -84.91 88.54 36.78
CA SER A 302 -83.94 89.66 36.86
C SER A 302 -82.97 89.72 35.69
N GLU A 303 -82.73 90.92 35.12
CA GLU A 303 -81.73 91.22 34.07
C GLU A 303 -80.27 91.27 34.59
N LYS A 304 -79.99 90.76 35.79
CA LYS A 304 -78.66 90.81 36.40
C LYS A 304 -77.66 89.93 35.67
N LYS A 305 -76.43 90.43 35.49
CA LYS A 305 -75.36 89.72 34.76
C LYS A 305 -75.04 88.38 35.43
N ILE A 306 -75.17 88.31 36.76
CA ILE A 306 -74.91 87.07 37.51
C ILE A 306 -75.88 85.93 37.16
N CYS A 307 -77.12 86.24 36.76
CA CYS A 307 -78.13 85.25 36.34
C CYS A 307 -78.00 84.88 34.84
N GLN A 308 -77.10 85.54 34.09
CA GLN A 308 -76.83 85.23 32.67
C GLN A 308 -75.65 84.26 32.48
N PHE A 309 -74.89 83.96 33.53
CA PHE A 309 -73.81 82.96 33.44
C PHE A 309 -74.40 81.57 33.26
N ASN A 310 -74.04 80.92 32.16
CA ASN A 310 -74.40 79.53 31.92
C ASN A 310 -73.45 78.61 32.69
N PHE A 311 -73.95 78.06 33.81
CA PHE A 311 -73.15 77.21 34.69
C PHE A 311 -72.92 75.79 34.14
N GLU A 312 -73.51 75.43 33.01
CA GLU A 312 -73.55 74.05 32.47
C GLU A 312 -72.38 73.70 31.53
N GLU A 313 -71.49 74.64 31.18
CA GLU A 313 -70.44 74.42 30.18
C GLU A 313 -69.01 74.28 30.74
N LEU A 314 -68.84 73.80 31.98
CA LEU A 314 -67.49 73.54 32.50
C LEU A 314 -66.91 72.25 31.88
N PRO A 315 -65.74 72.30 31.20
CA PRO A 315 -65.16 71.15 30.51
C PRO A 315 -64.85 69.96 31.42
N ILE A 316 -64.78 70.19 32.74
CA ILE A 316 -64.52 69.15 33.72
C ILE A 316 -65.61 68.08 33.76
N GLU A 317 -66.85 68.42 33.39
CA GLU A 317 -67.93 67.44 33.27
C GLU A 317 -67.68 66.45 32.12
N LYS A 318 -66.89 66.85 31.11
CA LYS A 318 -66.48 66.03 29.96
C LYS A 318 -65.26 65.13 30.24
N ILE A 319 -64.55 65.32 31.35
CA ILE A 319 -63.47 64.40 31.75
C ILE A 319 -64.11 63.11 32.25
N ASN A 320 -63.95 62.04 31.49
CA ASN A 320 -64.39 60.69 31.83
C ASN A 320 -63.19 59.85 32.30
N VAL A 321 -63.00 59.78 33.62
CA VAL A 321 -61.93 58.96 34.22
C VAL A 321 -62.32 57.49 34.29
N GLU A 322 -63.63 57.18 34.25
CA GLU A 322 -64.12 55.80 34.27
C GLU A 322 -63.72 55.05 33.00
N ASP A 323 -63.74 55.73 31.86
CA ASP A 323 -63.25 55.21 30.58
C ASP A 323 -61.75 54.90 30.64
N ALA A 324 -60.95 55.79 31.23
CA ALA A 324 -59.52 55.56 31.42
C ALA A 324 -59.24 54.34 32.35
N TYR A 325 -60.08 54.15 33.38
CA TYR A 325 -60.00 52.98 34.25
C TYR A 325 -60.32 51.68 33.49
N ASP A 326 -61.41 51.65 32.73
CA ASP A 326 -61.84 50.50 31.95
C ASP A 326 -60.80 50.11 30.89
N HIS A 327 -60.19 51.10 30.23
CA HIS A 327 -59.10 50.88 29.26
C HIS A 327 -57.84 50.30 29.91
N VAL A 328 -57.39 50.85 31.06
CA VAL A 328 -56.24 50.29 31.80
C VAL A 328 -56.54 48.86 32.28
N TYR A 329 -57.76 48.62 32.74
CA TYR A 329 -58.19 47.30 33.17
C TYR A 329 -58.21 46.30 32.00
N ASP A 330 -58.74 46.67 30.83
CA ASP A 330 -58.76 45.81 29.63
C ASP A 330 -57.35 45.47 29.15
N GLU A 331 -56.43 46.45 29.12
CA GLU A 331 -55.02 46.23 28.81
C GLU A 331 -54.34 45.24 29.78
N PHE A 332 -54.63 45.33 31.08
CA PHE A 332 -54.13 44.35 32.06
C PHE A 332 -54.79 42.97 31.92
N GLN A 333 -56.06 42.90 31.53
CA GLN A 333 -56.73 41.64 31.25
C GLN A 333 -56.13 40.93 30.02
N LYS A 334 -55.68 41.68 29.00
CA LYS A 334 -54.94 41.12 27.85
C LYS A 334 -53.66 40.41 28.31
N LEU A 335 -52.94 41.00 29.26
CA LEU A 335 -51.72 40.39 29.84
C LEU A 335 -52.02 39.15 30.71
N LEU A 336 -53.13 39.15 31.46
CA LEU A 336 -53.49 38.04 32.36
C LEU A 336 -54.06 36.81 31.64
N ARG A 337 -54.58 36.98 30.41
CA ARG A 337 -55.12 35.88 29.60
C ARG A 337 -54.05 35.00 28.95
N ILE A 338 -52.77 35.38 29.04
CA ILE A 338 -51.67 34.62 28.45
C ILE A 338 -51.34 33.42 29.34
N ASN A 339 -51.19 32.24 28.75
CA ASN A 339 -50.74 31.05 29.48
C ASN A 339 -49.20 31.00 29.59
N PHE A 340 -48.67 31.42 30.74
CA PHE A 340 -47.22 31.48 31.01
C PHE A 340 -46.55 30.11 31.14
N GLU A 341 -47.31 29.09 31.54
CA GLU A 341 -46.79 27.76 31.83
C GLU A 341 -46.40 27.02 30.55
N GLU A 342 -47.11 27.26 29.44
CA GLU A 342 -46.82 26.62 28.17
C GLU A 342 -45.53 27.11 27.50
N LEU A 343 -45.21 28.42 27.54
CA LEU A 343 -43.96 28.93 26.96
C LEU A 343 -42.75 28.40 27.74
N THR A 344 -42.83 28.44 29.07
CA THR A 344 -41.77 27.94 29.96
C THR A 344 -41.54 26.44 29.74
N ASN A 345 -42.61 25.66 29.61
CA ASN A 345 -42.54 24.22 29.33
C ASN A 345 -41.93 23.92 27.94
N VAL A 346 -42.28 24.67 26.89
CA VAL A 346 -41.68 24.50 25.56
C VAL A 346 -40.17 24.75 25.60
N ILE A 347 -39.75 25.76 26.34
CA ILE A 347 -38.33 26.11 26.48
C ILE A 347 -37.56 25.06 27.29
N ASP A 348 -38.14 24.61 28.41
CA ASP A 348 -37.55 23.54 29.23
C ASP A 348 -37.45 22.21 28.45
N GLN A 349 -38.40 21.92 27.56
CA GLN A 349 -38.36 20.74 26.69
C GLN A 349 -37.28 20.81 25.60
N ILE A 350 -36.97 22.01 25.11
CA ILE A 350 -35.84 22.24 24.19
C ILE A 350 -34.51 22.04 24.92
N GLN A 351 -34.40 22.58 26.15
CA GLN A 351 -33.20 22.45 26.97
C GLN A 351 -32.91 21.01 27.42
N ASN A 352 -33.97 20.22 27.64
CA ASN A 352 -33.89 18.81 28.05
C ASN A 352 -33.83 17.80 26.89
N ASN A 353 -33.66 18.26 25.64
CA ASN A 353 -33.57 17.42 24.43
C ASN A 353 -34.75 16.50 24.12
N THR A 354 -35.88 16.58 24.83
CA THR A 354 -36.94 15.58 24.69
C THR A 354 -37.70 15.72 23.38
N ILE A 355 -38.09 16.93 22.99
CA ILE A 355 -38.77 17.16 21.70
C ILE A 355 -37.85 16.81 20.53
N LEU A 356 -36.62 17.32 20.57
CA LEU A 356 -35.66 17.17 19.49
C LEU A 356 -35.28 15.70 19.26
N ARG A 357 -35.01 14.97 20.34
CA ARG A 357 -34.72 13.53 20.29
C ARG A 357 -35.91 12.73 19.77
N ASN A 358 -37.13 13.01 20.24
CA ASN A 358 -38.32 12.28 19.80
C ASN A 358 -38.65 12.52 18.33
N LYS A 359 -38.48 13.76 17.83
CA LYS A 359 -38.73 14.08 16.42
C LYS A 359 -37.67 13.48 15.50
N ILE A 360 -36.40 13.47 15.92
CA ILE A 360 -35.31 12.77 15.21
C ILE A 360 -35.51 11.25 15.25
N GLU A 361 -36.07 10.71 16.34
CA GLU A 361 -36.45 9.30 16.45
C GLU A 361 -37.55 8.94 15.43
N GLU A 362 -38.58 9.78 15.32
CA GLU A 362 -39.70 9.64 14.38
C GLU A 362 -39.22 9.74 12.91
N GLU A 363 -38.33 10.70 12.60
CA GLU A 363 -37.76 10.90 11.26
C GLU A 363 -36.53 10.03 10.96
N SER A 364 -36.12 9.16 11.89
CA SER A 364 -34.91 8.35 11.72
C SER A 364 -35.00 7.38 10.54
N ALA A 365 -36.21 6.93 10.19
CA ALA A 365 -36.46 6.14 8.99
C ALA A 365 -36.21 6.94 7.71
N SER A 366 -36.63 8.20 7.68
CA SER A 366 -36.37 9.15 6.58
C SER A 366 -34.87 9.44 6.46
N LEU A 367 -34.20 9.65 7.59
CA LEU A 367 -32.75 9.88 7.67
C LEU A 367 -31.94 8.66 7.22
N LYS A 368 -32.42 7.44 7.53
CA LYS A 368 -31.82 6.17 7.07
C LYS A 368 -32.03 5.94 5.58
N ARG A 369 -33.22 6.22 5.05
CA ARG A 369 -33.48 6.20 3.60
C ARG A 369 -32.59 7.20 2.87
N PHE A 370 -32.45 8.41 3.41
CA PHE A 370 -31.55 9.41 2.86
C PHE A 370 -30.08 8.97 2.89
N ALA A 371 -29.59 8.40 3.99
CA ALA A 371 -28.24 7.83 4.05
C ALA A 371 -28.04 6.74 2.99
N ASN A 372 -29.05 5.89 2.78
CA ASN A 372 -29.05 4.84 1.75
C ASN A 372 -29.11 5.42 0.31
N GLU A 373 -29.88 6.47 0.07
CA GLU A 373 -30.01 7.12 -1.24
C GLU A 373 -28.82 8.02 -1.58
N THR A 374 -28.21 8.69 -0.60
CA THR A 374 -26.97 9.48 -0.77
C THR A 374 -25.83 8.59 -1.23
N MET A 375 -25.78 7.35 -0.75
CA MET A 375 -24.76 6.39 -1.18
C MET A 375 -25.02 5.75 -2.54
N SER A 376 -26.19 5.97 -3.13
CA SER A 376 -26.44 5.57 -4.53
C SER A 376 -25.61 6.39 -5.54
N ILE A 377 -25.13 7.57 -5.13
CA ILE A 377 -24.31 8.50 -5.95
C ILE A 377 -22.83 8.05 -5.98
N ASP A 378 -22.36 7.31 -4.96
CA ASP A 378 -20.99 6.75 -4.90
C ASP A 378 -20.87 5.36 -5.57
N LYS A 379 -21.98 4.89 -6.17
CA LYS A 379 -22.01 3.61 -6.87
C LYS A 379 -21.02 3.58 -8.03
N ASP A 380 -20.79 4.69 -8.72
CA ASP A 380 -19.93 4.75 -9.91
C ASP A 380 -18.44 4.66 -9.57
N SER A 381 -17.98 5.36 -8.53
CA SER A 381 -16.59 5.29 -8.06
C SER A 381 -16.25 3.92 -7.46
N LEU A 382 -17.17 3.35 -6.68
CA LEU A 382 -17.06 1.98 -6.17
C LEU A 382 -17.15 0.93 -7.28
N GLN A 383 -18.01 1.17 -8.28
CA GLN A 383 -18.11 0.32 -9.45
C GLN A 383 -16.84 0.38 -10.30
N GLU A 384 -16.17 1.52 -10.40
CA GLU A 384 -14.89 1.66 -11.10
C GLU A 384 -13.79 0.85 -10.41
N ILE A 385 -13.65 0.95 -9.08
CA ILE A 385 -12.70 0.12 -8.31
C ILE A 385 -13.01 -1.36 -8.52
N LYS A 386 -14.29 -1.75 -8.41
CA LYS A 386 -14.74 -3.12 -8.65
C LYS A 386 -14.41 -3.60 -10.07
N ASN A 387 -14.67 -2.78 -11.08
CA ASN A 387 -14.40 -3.11 -12.48
C ASN A 387 -12.90 -3.27 -12.75
N GLN A 388 -12.06 -2.39 -12.18
CA GLN A 388 -10.61 -2.49 -12.34
C GLN A 388 -10.04 -3.72 -11.61
N VAL A 389 -10.50 -4.02 -10.38
CA VAL A 389 -10.10 -5.26 -9.68
C VAL A 389 -10.51 -6.48 -10.51
N LYS A 390 -11.76 -6.51 -10.99
CA LYS A 390 -12.28 -7.58 -11.86
C LYS A 390 -11.54 -7.69 -13.19
N PHE A 391 -11.02 -6.59 -13.73
CA PHE A 391 -10.18 -6.62 -14.92
C PHE A 391 -8.88 -7.38 -14.63
N TYR A 392 -8.17 -7.05 -13.55
CA TYR A 392 -6.92 -7.73 -13.19
C TYR A 392 -7.12 -9.19 -12.78
N THR A 393 -8.16 -9.53 -12.02
CA THR A 393 -8.48 -10.93 -11.65
C THR A 393 -8.86 -11.75 -12.88
N ASN A 394 -9.62 -11.21 -13.84
CA ASN A 394 -9.93 -11.88 -15.10
C ASN A 394 -8.68 -12.15 -15.95
N GLN A 395 -7.77 -11.18 -16.02
CA GLN A 395 -6.49 -11.37 -16.70
C GLN A 395 -5.64 -12.43 -16.00
N MET A 396 -5.58 -12.41 -14.66
CA MET A 396 -4.86 -13.42 -13.86
C MET A 396 -5.48 -14.82 -14.04
N ARG A 397 -6.81 -14.94 -14.07
CA ARG A 397 -7.53 -16.19 -14.33
C ARG A 397 -7.26 -16.73 -15.73
N THR A 398 -7.22 -15.85 -16.73
CA THR A 398 -6.88 -16.21 -18.11
C THR A 398 -5.44 -16.67 -18.21
N LEU A 399 -4.51 -15.96 -17.58
CA LEU A 399 -3.09 -16.35 -17.48
C LEU A 399 -2.93 -17.68 -16.75
N SER A 400 -3.67 -17.90 -15.65
CA SER A 400 -3.69 -19.15 -14.89
C SER A 400 -4.13 -20.33 -15.75
N LYS A 401 -5.27 -20.22 -16.44
CA LYS A 401 -5.82 -21.29 -17.29
C LYS A 401 -4.93 -21.56 -18.50
N THR A 402 -4.54 -20.52 -19.23
CA THR A 402 -3.69 -20.64 -20.42
C THR A 402 -2.31 -21.15 -20.03
N GLY A 403 -1.69 -20.57 -19.01
CA GLY A 403 -0.38 -20.97 -18.49
C GLY A 403 -0.39 -22.43 -18.05
N LYS A 404 -1.39 -22.86 -17.27
CA LYS A 404 -1.55 -24.26 -16.85
C LYS A 404 -1.71 -25.20 -18.04
N ASN A 405 -2.52 -24.85 -19.04
CA ASN A 405 -2.76 -25.69 -20.21
C ASN A 405 -1.53 -25.79 -21.13
N GLU A 406 -0.83 -24.69 -21.37
CA GLU A 406 0.40 -24.71 -22.16
C GLU A 406 1.51 -25.47 -21.43
N LEU A 407 1.62 -25.29 -20.11
CA LEU A 407 2.59 -26.00 -19.30
C LEU A 407 2.31 -27.51 -19.26
N THR A 408 1.04 -27.93 -19.12
CA THR A 408 0.69 -29.36 -19.15
C THR A 408 0.94 -30.00 -20.51
N LYS A 409 0.71 -29.28 -21.61
CA LYS A 409 1.09 -29.73 -22.96
C LYS A 409 2.60 -29.92 -23.07
N VAL A 410 3.38 -28.92 -22.65
CA VAL A 410 4.84 -29.00 -22.65
C VAL A 410 5.32 -30.17 -21.80
N PHE A 411 4.72 -30.39 -20.62
CA PHE A 411 5.05 -31.52 -19.75
C PHE A 411 4.70 -32.88 -20.34
N ALA A 412 3.56 -32.99 -21.04
CA ALA A 412 3.16 -34.21 -21.73
C ALA A 412 4.10 -34.54 -22.90
N GLU A 413 4.55 -33.53 -23.65
CA GLU A 413 5.51 -33.70 -24.74
C GLU A 413 6.91 -34.05 -24.22
N THR A 414 7.33 -33.45 -23.10
CA THR A 414 8.67 -33.69 -22.52
C THR A 414 8.79 -34.98 -21.69
N ASP A 415 7.68 -35.59 -21.26
CA ASP A 415 7.72 -36.87 -20.52
C ASP A 415 8.43 -37.99 -21.30
N GLY A 416 8.32 -38.00 -22.62
CA GLY A 416 9.04 -38.96 -23.48
C GLY A 416 10.55 -38.71 -23.57
N TYR A 417 11.03 -37.50 -23.27
CA TYR A 417 12.42 -37.09 -23.50
C TYR A 417 13.36 -37.32 -22.31
N GLU A 418 12.85 -37.53 -21.10
CA GLU A 418 13.74 -37.64 -19.94
C GLU A 418 14.53 -38.91 -19.86
N ILE A 419 13.98 -40.02 -20.35
CA ILE A 419 14.76 -41.25 -20.46
C ILE A 419 16.04 -40.98 -21.27
N TYR A 420 15.93 -40.17 -22.34
CA TYR A 420 17.07 -39.76 -23.16
C TYR A 420 17.98 -38.76 -22.43
N ARG A 421 17.42 -37.79 -21.68
CA ARG A 421 18.21 -36.87 -20.84
C ARG A 421 19.03 -37.64 -19.81
N TYR A 422 18.40 -38.53 -19.04
CA TYR A 422 19.02 -39.30 -17.98
C TYR A 422 20.13 -40.19 -18.53
N TRP A 423 19.84 -40.98 -19.58
CA TRP A 423 20.84 -41.85 -20.20
C TRP A 423 21.91 -41.09 -20.96
N GLY A 424 21.60 -39.92 -21.52
CA GLY A 424 22.59 -39.03 -22.16
C GLY A 424 23.59 -38.47 -21.14
N MET A 425 23.10 -37.93 -20.03
CA MET A 425 23.93 -37.40 -18.94
C MET A 425 24.71 -38.51 -18.22
N PHE A 426 24.09 -39.67 -18.01
CA PHE A 426 24.78 -40.84 -17.50
C PHE A 426 25.85 -41.34 -18.49
N GLY A 427 25.55 -41.33 -19.78
CA GLY A 427 26.47 -41.72 -20.86
C GLY A 427 27.73 -40.86 -20.88
N ILE A 428 27.61 -39.55 -20.72
CA ILE A 428 28.77 -38.64 -20.60
C ILE A 428 29.61 -38.99 -19.36
N ALA A 429 28.98 -39.26 -18.22
CA ALA A 429 29.71 -39.69 -17.02
C ALA A 429 30.40 -41.05 -17.21
N ALA A 430 29.77 -41.99 -17.91
CA ALA A 430 30.33 -43.29 -18.25
C ALA A 430 31.52 -43.18 -19.22
N ILE A 431 31.45 -42.28 -20.21
CA ILE A 431 32.56 -41.95 -21.12
C ILE A 431 33.77 -41.45 -20.31
N LEU A 432 33.57 -40.60 -19.30
CA LEU A 432 34.65 -40.15 -18.42
C LEU A 432 35.16 -41.23 -17.47
N LEU A 433 34.30 -42.15 -17.03
CA LEU A 433 34.67 -43.23 -16.13
C LEU A 433 35.57 -44.29 -16.81
N ALA A 434 35.33 -44.58 -18.10
CA ALA A 434 36.11 -45.57 -18.85
C ALA A 434 37.65 -45.38 -18.79
N PRO A 435 38.22 -44.19 -19.08
CA PRO A 435 39.66 -43.97 -18.95
C PRO A 435 40.13 -44.01 -17.49
N VAL A 436 39.29 -43.63 -16.51
CA VAL A 436 39.61 -43.78 -15.08
C VAL A 436 39.80 -45.24 -14.71
N VAL A 437 38.94 -46.14 -15.22
CA VAL A 437 39.09 -47.60 -15.03
C VAL A 437 40.39 -48.11 -15.66
N PHE A 438 40.76 -47.65 -16.85
CA PHE A 438 42.04 -48.01 -17.46
C PHE A 438 43.25 -47.49 -16.66
N LEU A 439 43.14 -46.29 -16.08
CA LEU A 439 44.20 -45.73 -15.22
C LEU A 439 44.35 -46.51 -13.91
N THR A 440 43.24 -46.87 -13.25
CA THR A 440 43.28 -47.63 -12.00
C THR A 440 43.81 -49.05 -12.22
N PHE A 441 43.32 -49.74 -13.25
CA PHE A 441 43.84 -51.05 -13.63
C PHE A 441 45.31 -50.97 -14.04
N GLY A 442 45.68 -49.93 -14.81
CA GLY A 442 47.06 -49.65 -15.19
C GLY A 442 47.99 -49.43 -14.00
N LEU A 443 47.52 -48.71 -12.98
CA LEU A 443 48.24 -48.50 -11.72
C LEU A 443 48.38 -49.79 -10.91
N ILE A 444 47.32 -50.58 -10.77
CA ILE A 444 47.33 -51.83 -10.01
C ILE A 444 48.26 -52.85 -10.68
N CYS A 445 48.06 -53.14 -11.97
CA CYS A 445 48.90 -54.08 -12.71
C CYS A 445 50.35 -53.60 -12.84
N GLY A 446 50.55 -52.29 -13.04
CA GLY A 446 51.86 -51.67 -13.10
C GLY A 446 52.63 -51.80 -11.79
N CYS A 447 51.98 -51.53 -10.65
CA CYS A 447 52.61 -51.62 -9.33
C CYS A 447 52.85 -53.07 -8.91
N SER A 448 51.87 -53.95 -9.07
CA SER A 448 51.97 -55.35 -8.65
C SER A 448 52.87 -56.18 -9.56
N GLY A 449 52.97 -55.83 -10.84
CA GLY A 449 53.81 -56.54 -11.81
C GLY A 449 55.25 -56.05 -11.89
N TYR A 450 55.58 -54.88 -11.34
CA TYR A 450 56.90 -54.27 -11.48
C TYR A 450 57.90 -54.85 -10.47
N GLU A 451 59.04 -55.33 -10.98
CA GLU A 451 60.17 -55.81 -10.18
C GLU A 451 61.39 -54.92 -10.43
N LYS A 452 62.02 -54.43 -9.35
CA LYS A 452 63.13 -53.45 -9.43
C LYS A 452 64.40 -54.03 -10.05
N GLU A 453 64.61 -55.32 -9.89
CA GLU A 453 65.85 -56.02 -10.30
C GLU A 453 65.74 -56.66 -11.70
N ARG A 454 64.54 -56.68 -12.31
CA ARG A 454 64.37 -57.19 -13.67
C ARG A 454 64.76 -56.14 -14.71
N HIS A 455 65.54 -56.57 -15.70
CA HIS A 455 65.89 -55.76 -16.86
C HIS A 455 64.64 -55.28 -17.64
N PRO A 456 64.67 -54.07 -18.26
CA PRO A 456 63.55 -53.51 -19.02
C PRO A 456 63.00 -54.41 -20.13
N THR A 457 63.85 -55.25 -20.74
CA THR A 457 63.46 -56.22 -21.78
C THR A 457 62.77 -57.48 -21.25
N LYS A 458 62.94 -57.80 -19.96
CA LYS A 458 62.40 -59.00 -19.29
C LYS A 458 61.29 -58.69 -18.27
N ARG A 459 60.66 -57.51 -18.35
CA ARG A 459 59.53 -57.12 -17.48
C ARG A 459 58.38 -58.13 -17.56
N SER A 460 57.67 -58.33 -16.45
CA SER A 460 56.54 -59.26 -16.38
C SER A 460 55.41 -58.88 -17.35
N SER A 461 54.58 -59.85 -17.74
CA SER A 461 53.41 -59.59 -18.57
C SER A 461 52.42 -58.63 -17.88
N THR A 462 52.26 -58.78 -16.56
CA THR A 462 51.41 -57.92 -15.72
C THR A 462 51.87 -56.46 -15.71
N SER A 463 53.18 -56.22 -15.59
CA SER A 463 53.71 -54.84 -15.67
C SER A 463 53.50 -54.25 -17.06
N ASN A 464 53.77 -55.04 -18.11
CA ASN A 464 53.55 -54.59 -19.49
C ASN A 464 52.09 -54.24 -19.76
N CYS A 465 51.15 -55.06 -19.27
CA CYS A 465 49.72 -54.78 -19.30
C CYS A 465 49.39 -53.44 -18.62
N GLY A 466 49.96 -53.19 -17.43
CA GLY A 466 49.80 -51.92 -16.73
C GLY A 466 50.24 -50.71 -17.56
N GLY A 467 51.40 -50.80 -18.20
CA GLY A 467 51.89 -49.75 -19.11
C GLY A 467 51.01 -49.53 -20.34
N LEU A 468 50.47 -50.61 -20.92
CA LEU A 468 49.54 -50.54 -22.06
C LEU A 468 48.21 -49.88 -21.67
N CYS A 469 47.64 -50.23 -20.52
CA CYS A 469 46.38 -49.64 -20.03
C CYS A 469 46.52 -48.14 -19.76
N LEU A 470 47.65 -47.69 -19.20
CA LEU A 470 47.94 -46.26 -19.01
C LEU A 470 47.97 -45.49 -20.33
N ILE A 471 48.60 -46.06 -21.38
CA ILE A 471 48.63 -45.45 -22.72
C ILE A 471 47.26 -45.51 -23.41
N LEU A 472 46.50 -46.60 -23.22
CA LEU A 472 45.14 -46.72 -23.74
C LEU A 472 44.23 -45.63 -23.18
N ALA A 473 44.34 -45.33 -21.88
CA ALA A 473 43.64 -44.20 -21.26
C ALA A 473 44.03 -42.85 -21.89
N VAL A 474 45.32 -42.65 -22.21
CA VAL A 474 45.81 -41.42 -22.88
C VAL A 474 45.20 -41.26 -24.26
N TYR A 475 45.16 -42.33 -25.08
CA TYR A 475 44.50 -42.27 -26.38
C TYR A 475 43.01 -41.96 -26.25
N TYR A 476 42.35 -42.57 -25.26
CA TYR A 476 40.94 -42.31 -24.99
C TYR A 476 40.71 -40.83 -24.64
N PHE A 477 41.54 -40.23 -23.77
CA PHE A 477 41.43 -38.83 -23.42
C PHE A 477 41.53 -37.90 -24.63
N PHE A 478 42.50 -38.10 -25.53
CA PHE A 478 42.61 -37.28 -26.74
C PHE A 478 41.40 -37.43 -27.68
N LEU A 479 40.77 -38.61 -27.70
CA LEU A 479 39.58 -38.87 -28.51
C LEU A 479 38.36 -38.10 -28.00
N VAL A 480 38.10 -38.17 -26.69
CA VAL A 480 36.83 -37.65 -26.12
C VAL A 480 36.92 -36.21 -25.62
N ALA A 481 38.10 -35.72 -25.22
CA ALA A 481 38.25 -34.44 -24.52
C ALA A 481 37.73 -33.24 -25.35
N SER A 482 38.00 -33.20 -26.65
CA SER A 482 37.53 -32.12 -27.52
C SER A 482 36.00 -32.10 -27.65
N VAL A 483 35.38 -33.27 -27.83
CA VAL A 483 33.91 -33.39 -27.94
C VAL A 483 33.25 -33.00 -26.62
N LEU A 484 33.76 -33.51 -25.50
CA LEU A 484 33.23 -33.19 -24.16
C LEU A 484 33.40 -31.72 -23.80
N MET A 485 34.48 -31.07 -24.24
CA MET A 485 34.65 -29.62 -24.04
C MET A 485 33.63 -28.81 -24.84
N LEU A 486 33.29 -29.21 -26.07
CA LEU A 486 32.20 -28.57 -26.82
C LEU A 486 30.86 -28.66 -26.09
N VAL A 487 30.54 -29.85 -25.55
CA VAL A 487 29.35 -30.05 -24.71
C VAL A 487 29.41 -29.16 -23.47
N THR A 488 30.57 -29.06 -22.82
CA THR A 488 30.78 -28.19 -21.64
C THR A 488 30.50 -26.73 -21.97
N VAL A 489 31.05 -26.21 -23.06
CA VAL A 489 30.84 -24.82 -23.49
C VAL A 489 29.36 -24.56 -23.81
N ALA A 490 28.68 -25.49 -24.49
CA ALA A 490 27.26 -25.36 -24.79
C ALA A 490 26.41 -25.30 -23.51
N LEU A 491 26.66 -26.20 -22.55
CA LEU A 491 25.96 -26.22 -21.27
C LEU A 491 26.31 -25.00 -20.39
N PHE A 492 27.55 -24.53 -20.44
CA PHE A 492 27.99 -23.30 -19.77
C PHE A 492 27.27 -22.07 -20.29
N ILE A 493 27.14 -21.94 -21.62
CA ILE A 493 26.38 -20.83 -22.23
C ILE A 493 24.92 -20.91 -21.76
N LEU A 494 24.31 -22.09 -21.79
CA LEU A 494 22.92 -22.27 -21.37
C LEU A 494 22.72 -21.97 -19.87
N GLY A 495 23.46 -22.65 -18.98
CA GLY A 495 23.30 -22.50 -17.54
C GLY A 495 23.80 -21.16 -17.00
N GLY A 496 24.91 -20.65 -17.53
CA GLY A 496 25.51 -19.38 -17.11
C GLY A 496 24.66 -18.17 -17.51
N THR A 497 24.04 -18.20 -18.70
CA THR A 497 23.08 -17.16 -19.10
C THR A 497 21.79 -17.22 -18.28
N MET A 498 21.24 -18.41 -18.03
CA MET A 498 20.06 -18.57 -17.17
C MET A 498 20.33 -18.09 -15.74
N GLN A 499 21.49 -18.42 -15.16
CA GLN A 499 21.87 -17.93 -13.84
C GLN A 499 21.89 -16.40 -13.81
N THR A 500 22.53 -15.80 -14.80
CA THR A 500 22.75 -14.35 -14.84
C THR A 500 21.47 -13.56 -15.13
N PHE A 501 20.73 -13.95 -16.15
CA PHE A 501 19.61 -13.15 -16.67
C PHE A 501 18.27 -13.53 -16.04
N VAL A 502 18.14 -14.71 -15.45
CA VAL A 502 16.90 -15.17 -14.82
C VAL A 502 17.07 -15.22 -13.30
N CYS A 503 18.02 -16.00 -12.80
CA CYS A 503 18.08 -16.28 -11.36
C CYS A 503 18.60 -15.12 -10.51
N ILE A 504 19.71 -14.48 -10.88
CA ILE A 504 20.24 -13.34 -10.10
C ILE A 504 19.16 -12.23 -9.92
N PRO A 505 18.45 -11.78 -10.97
CA PRO A 505 17.38 -10.79 -10.82
C PRO A 505 16.23 -11.23 -9.89
N LEU A 506 15.85 -12.51 -9.91
CA LEU A 506 14.75 -13.03 -9.09
C LEU A 506 15.08 -13.11 -7.58
N TYR A 507 16.37 -13.07 -7.20
CA TYR A 507 16.81 -13.12 -5.80
C TYR A 507 17.21 -11.76 -5.23
N GLN A 508 17.25 -10.69 -6.03
CA GLN A 508 17.50 -9.33 -5.54
C GLN A 508 16.31 -8.82 -4.70
N ALA A 509 16.60 -8.13 -3.58
CA ALA A 509 15.60 -7.71 -2.61
C ALA A 509 14.59 -6.68 -3.17
N ASP A 510 15.04 -5.81 -4.07
CA ASP A 510 14.23 -4.68 -4.56
C ASP A 510 13.49 -5.00 -5.87
N PHE A 511 13.75 -6.16 -6.49
CA PHE A 511 13.17 -6.60 -7.77
C PHE A 511 13.16 -5.55 -8.90
N VAL A 512 13.98 -4.48 -8.81
CA VAL A 512 14.00 -3.33 -9.73
C VAL A 512 14.20 -3.78 -11.18
N ILE A 513 15.01 -4.82 -11.38
CA ILE A 513 15.28 -5.40 -12.69
C ILE A 513 13.99 -5.93 -13.35
N LEU A 514 13.02 -6.45 -12.59
CA LEU A 514 11.76 -6.91 -13.16
C LEU A 514 10.93 -5.75 -13.73
N ASP A 515 11.04 -4.55 -13.16
CA ASP A 515 10.36 -3.35 -13.69
C ASP A 515 10.99 -2.91 -15.02
N GLU A 516 12.32 -2.89 -15.10
CA GLU A 516 13.05 -2.57 -16.33
C GLU A 516 12.79 -3.60 -17.45
N MET A 517 12.78 -4.88 -17.09
CA MET A 517 12.42 -5.97 -18.02
C MET A 517 10.99 -5.79 -18.54
N LYS A 518 10.05 -5.40 -17.67
CA LYS A 518 8.64 -5.22 -18.00
C LYS A 518 8.43 -4.06 -18.98
N GLU A 519 9.06 -2.91 -18.79
CA GLU A 519 8.96 -1.78 -19.74
C GLU A 519 9.44 -2.16 -21.14
N LYS A 520 10.50 -2.97 -21.24
CA LYS A 520 11.02 -3.39 -22.54
C LYS A 520 10.24 -4.59 -23.12
N LEU A 521 9.71 -5.50 -22.31
CA LEU A 521 8.88 -6.62 -22.76
C LEU A 521 7.49 -6.15 -23.22
N ALA A 522 6.94 -5.10 -22.61
CA ALA A 522 5.72 -4.43 -23.06
C ALA A 522 5.84 -3.87 -24.50
N THR A 523 7.07 -3.59 -24.98
CA THR A 523 7.27 -3.22 -26.39
C THR A 523 7.16 -4.39 -27.37
N LEU A 524 7.30 -5.63 -26.87
CA LEU A 524 7.23 -6.88 -27.63
C LEU A 524 5.85 -7.53 -27.57
N ASP A 525 5.03 -7.15 -26.58
CA ASP A 525 3.69 -7.67 -26.37
C ASP A 525 2.76 -6.54 -25.93
N LYS A 526 1.81 -6.15 -26.80
CA LYS A 526 0.75 -5.16 -26.51
C LYS A 526 -0.31 -5.71 -25.53
N SER A 527 0.07 -6.57 -24.59
CA SER A 527 -0.87 -7.07 -23.59
C SER A 527 -1.12 -5.98 -22.56
N THR A 528 -2.36 -5.47 -22.54
CA THR A 528 -2.86 -4.42 -21.65
C THR A 528 -2.68 -4.76 -20.16
N PHE A 529 -2.42 -6.03 -19.83
CA PHE A 529 -2.15 -6.50 -18.47
C PHE A 529 -0.91 -5.86 -17.83
N LEU A 530 0.12 -5.58 -18.62
CA LEU A 530 1.36 -5.00 -18.11
C LEU A 530 1.33 -3.47 -18.08
N GLU A 531 0.39 -2.80 -18.71
CA GLU A 531 0.34 -1.33 -18.66
C GLU A 531 -0.05 -0.86 -17.24
N GLY A 532 0.73 0.06 -16.66
CA GLY A 532 0.49 0.64 -15.33
C GLY A 532 1.03 -0.13 -14.10
N ILE A 533 1.37 -1.42 -14.21
CA ILE A 533 1.84 -2.23 -13.06
C ILE A 533 3.35 -2.09 -12.81
N LYS A 534 3.79 -1.92 -11.56
CA LYS A 534 5.22 -2.11 -11.17
C LYS A 534 5.40 -3.47 -10.48
N PRO A 535 5.94 -4.50 -11.16
CA PRO A 535 6.17 -5.82 -10.57
C PRO A 535 6.91 -5.78 -9.23
N SER A 536 7.92 -4.91 -9.08
CA SER A 536 8.68 -4.76 -7.84
C SER A 536 7.78 -4.37 -6.67
N LYS A 537 6.95 -3.33 -6.87
CA LYS A 537 6.01 -2.84 -5.87
C LYS A 537 4.98 -3.92 -5.52
N ILE A 538 4.39 -4.59 -6.52
CA ILE A 538 3.42 -5.65 -6.27
C ILE A 538 4.04 -6.77 -5.45
N LEU A 539 5.21 -7.29 -5.85
CA LEU A 539 5.87 -8.38 -5.12
C LEU A 539 6.25 -7.96 -3.70
N HIS A 540 6.74 -6.73 -3.51
CA HIS A 540 7.09 -6.20 -2.19
C HIS A 540 5.84 -6.02 -1.30
N ASP A 541 4.76 -5.44 -1.82
CA ASP A 541 3.52 -5.23 -1.07
C ASP A 541 2.83 -6.57 -0.77
N CYS A 542 2.84 -7.52 -1.70
CA CYS A 542 2.31 -8.86 -1.49
C CYS A 542 3.15 -9.71 -0.54
N LYS A 543 4.47 -9.53 -0.50
CA LYS A 543 5.33 -10.16 0.50
C LYS A 543 4.95 -9.75 1.94
N ASN A 544 4.45 -8.53 2.10
CA ASN A 544 3.97 -7.98 3.38
C ASN A 544 2.46 -8.18 3.60
N ASP A 545 1.82 -9.05 2.81
CA ASP A 545 0.39 -9.37 2.91
C ASP A 545 -0.54 -8.14 2.87
N LYS A 546 -0.20 -7.18 2.02
CA LYS A 546 -1.09 -6.06 1.71
C LYS A 546 -2.22 -6.51 0.79
N SER A 547 -3.29 -5.73 0.78
CA SER A 547 -4.38 -5.93 -0.19
C SER A 547 -3.91 -5.62 -1.62
N ILE A 548 -4.45 -6.36 -2.57
CA ILE A 548 -4.18 -6.19 -4.00
C ILE A 548 -4.51 -4.77 -4.50
N ILE A 549 -5.47 -4.09 -3.88
CA ILE A 549 -5.87 -2.73 -4.23
C ILE A 549 -4.71 -1.74 -4.00
N TYR A 550 -3.98 -1.90 -2.89
CA TYR A 550 -2.80 -1.08 -2.58
C TYR A 550 -1.58 -1.49 -3.41
N ALA A 551 -1.39 -2.80 -3.62
CA ALA A 551 -0.30 -3.36 -4.40
C ALA A 551 -0.35 -2.88 -5.87
N LEU A 552 -1.54 -2.88 -6.47
CA LEU A 552 -1.79 -2.33 -7.82
C LEU A 552 -1.70 -0.80 -7.87
N GLY A 553 -1.66 -0.12 -6.71
CA GLY A 553 -1.59 1.34 -6.63
C GLY A 553 -2.90 2.06 -6.93
N MET A 554 -4.03 1.36 -6.79
CA MET A 554 -5.37 1.92 -6.98
C MET A 554 -5.73 2.87 -5.83
N LEU A 555 -5.27 2.55 -4.61
CA LEU A 555 -5.37 3.39 -3.42
C LEU A 555 -4.00 3.53 -2.74
N GLN A 556 -3.81 4.59 -1.95
CA GLN A 556 -2.63 4.80 -1.11
C GLN A 556 -2.96 4.61 0.38
N GLU A 557 -2.22 3.73 1.04
CA GLU A 557 -2.47 3.28 2.43
C GLU A 557 -2.27 4.38 3.49
N ASN A 558 -1.39 5.36 3.24
CA ASN A 558 -0.99 6.39 4.21
C ASN A 558 -1.62 7.78 3.97
N SER A 559 -2.52 7.89 3.00
CA SER A 559 -3.26 9.12 2.75
C SER A 559 -4.68 8.94 3.23
N THR A 560 -4.97 9.42 4.43
CA THR A 560 -6.34 9.56 4.95
C THR A 560 -7.27 10.25 3.94
N GLY A 561 -6.71 11.11 3.08
CA GLY A 561 -7.42 11.77 1.98
C GLY A 561 -7.38 11.09 0.61
N SER A 562 -6.81 9.89 0.38
CA SER A 562 -6.84 9.30 -0.99
C SER A 562 -8.20 8.72 -1.34
N LEU A 563 -8.89 8.10 -0.39
CA LEU A 563 -10.25 7.64 -0.61
C LEU A 563 -11.19 8.85 -0.70
N GLU A 564 -11.06 9.81 0.22
CA GLU A 564 -11.78 11.09 0.19
C GLU A 564 -11.52 11.88 -1.11
N LYS A 565 -10.31 11.87 -1.67
CA LYS A 565 -9.95 12.51 -2.95
C LYS A 565 -10.46 11.75 -4.18
N PHE A 566 -10.66 10.43 -4.06
CA PHE A 566 -11.26 9.62 -5.12
C PHE A 566 -12.78 9.79 -5.12
N LEU A 567 -13.40 9.79 -3.92
CA LEU A 567 -14.82 10.03 -3.66
C LEU A 567 -15.24 11.50 -3.92
N SER A 568 -14.33 12.47 -3.71
CA SER A 568 -14.61 13.89 -3.98
C SER A 568 -14.40 14.30 -5.43
N LYS A 569 -13.82 13.43 -6.26
CA LYS A 569 -13.58 13.70 -7.69
C LYS A 569 -14.80 13.39 -8.57
N SER A 570 -15.72 12.55 -8.10
CA SER A 570 -17.08 12.49 -8.64
C SER A 570 -17.83 13.75 -8.21
N GLU A 571 -18.35 14.53 -9.16
CA GLU A 571 -19.20 15.71 -8.89
C GLU A 571 -20.32 15.32 -7.90
N ILE A 572 -20.20 15.77 -6.66
CA ILE A 572 -20.77 15.12 -5.46
C ILE A 572 -22.30 15.21 -5.36
N MET A 573 -23.04 15.81 -6.30
CA MET A 573 -24.50 15.82 -6.19
C MET A 573 -25.23 15.98 -7.51
N ASN A 574 -26.27 15.15 -7.66
CA ASN A 574 -27.42 15.55 -8.45
C ASN A 574 -28.15 16.70 -7.71
N PRO A 575 -28.28 17.90 -8.30
CA PRO A 575 -28.91 19.06 -7.65
C PRO A 575 -30.39 18.86 -7.31
N GLU A 576 -31.07 17.84 -7.87
CA GLU A 576 -32.45 17.50 -7.51
C GLU A 576 -32.57 16.82 -6.14
N SER A 577 -31.73 15.82 -5.85
CA SER A 577 -31.72 15.14 -4.56
C SER A 577 -31.24 16.07 -3.44
N GLU A 578 -30.27 16.94 -3.74
CA GLU A 578 -29.83 17.98 -2.81
C GLU A 578 -30.99 18.84 -2.30
N LYS A 579 -31.88 19.28 -3.20
CA LYS A 579 -33.02 20.14 -2.85
C LYS A 579 -34.09 19.43 -2.04
N GLU A 580 -34.37 18.16 -2.31
CA GLU A 580 -35.41 17.41 -1.61
C GLU A 580 -35.07 17.19 -0.13
N ILE A 581 -33.79 16.97 0.19
CA ILE A 581 -33.35 16.80 1.58
C ILE A 581 -33.21 18.11 2.31
N ASP A 582 -32.65 19.13 1.66
CA ASP A 582 -32.60 20.47 2.23
C ASP A 582 -34.03 20.88 2.61
N GLU A 583 -35.01 20.57 1.76
CA GLU A 583 -36.42 20.83 2.02
C GLU A 583 -37.01 19.99 3.16
N LYS A 584 -36.80 18.66 3.21
CA LYS A 584 -37.36 17.81 4.28
C LYS A 584 -36.78 18.15 5.65
N LEU A 585 -35.47 18.37 5.70
CA LEU A 585 -34.76 18.71 6.93
C LEU A 585 -35.12 20.11 7.41
N ARG A 586 -35.20 21.06 6.48
CA ARG A 586 -35.73 22.41 6.73
C ARG A 586 -37.17 22.34 7.22
N ASN A 587 -38.03 21.50 6.65
CA ASN A 587 -39.42 21.35 7.07
C ASN A 587 -39.57 20.79 8.49
N ALA A 588 -38.80 19.76 8.86
CA ALA A 588 -38.81 19.22 10.22
C ALA A 588 -38.31 20.26 11.24
N LEU A 589 -37.31 21.05 10.86
CA LEU A 589 -36.79 22.13 11.69
C LEU A 589 -37.79 23.28 11.83
N LEU A 590 -38.43 23.67 10.72
CA LEU A 590 -39.48 24.69 10.65
C LEU A 590 -40.67 24.33 11.52
N GLU A 591 -41.03 23.05 11.64
CA GLU A 591 -42.11 22.61 12.52
C GLU A 591 -41.81 22.91 14.00
N ILE A 592 -40.55 22.74 14.42
CA ILE A 592 -40.12 22.99 15.80
C ILE A 592 -40.03 24.49 16.07
N THR A 593 -39.37 25.24 15.19
CA THR A 593 -39.17 26.70 15.36
C THR A 593 -40.46 27.49 15.19
N SER A 594 -41.37 27.06 14.31
CA SER A 594 -42.67 27.73 14.11
C SER A 594 -43.58 27.67 15.34
N ASN A 595 -43.57 26.58 16.10
CA ASN A 595 -44.33 26.46 17.34
C ASN A 595 -43.84 27.46 18.41
N ILE A 596 -42.52 27.66 18.51
CA ILE A 596 -41.91 28.67 19.40
C ILE A 596 -42.28 30.07 18.93
N ARG A 597 -42.11 30.35 17.63
CA ARG A 597 -42.40 31.64 17.01
C ARG A 597 -43.87 32.04 17.18
N GLN A 598 -44.79 31.10 16.98
CA GLN A 598 -46.22 31.32 17.18
C GLN A 598 -46.52 31.77 18.62
N ARG A 599 -45.85 31.18 19.60
CA ARG A 599 -46.00 31.55 21.01
C ARG A 599 -45.39 32.92 21.29
N LEU A 600 -44.16 33.17 20.86
CA LEU A 600 -43.49 34.48 21.03
C LEU A 600 -44.31 35.64 20.41
N HIS A 601 -44.96 35.42 19.27
CA HIS A 601 -45.86 36.40 18.67
C HIS A 601 -47.10 36.70 19.53
N GLN A 602 -47.67 35.70 20.21
CA GLN A 602 -48.77 35.94 21.16
C GLN A 602 -48.33 36.87 22.31
N PHE A 603 -47.11 36.70 22.83
CA PHE A 603 -46.54 37.60 23.84
C PHE A 603 -46.29 39.00 23.30
N THR A 604 -45.66 39.11 22.12
CA THR A 604 -45.40 40.40 21.48
C THR A 604 -46.69 41.20 21.25
N ASN A 605 -47.75 40.52 20.84
CA ASN A 605 -49.07 41.13 20.65
C ASN A 605 -49.69 41.59 21.97
N ALA A 606 -49.59 40.79 23.03
CA ALA A 606 -50.15 41.15 24.34
C ALA A 606 -49.36 42.25 25.06
N LEU A 607 -48.05 42.37 24.80
CA LEU A 607 -47.22 43.48 25.27
C LEU A 607 -47.49 44.79 24.49
N ASN A 608 -48.45 44.80 23.55
CA ASN A 608 -48.77 45.96 22.75
C ASN A 608 -49.62 47.02 23.46
N LEU A 609 -49.08 47.54 24.55
CA LEU A 609 -49.70 48.47 25.49
C LEU A 609 -49.66 49.94 25.01
N LYS A 610 -49.80 50.19 23.71
CA LYS A 610 -49.70 51.55 23.14
C LYS A 610 -50.74 52.50 23.77
N GLU A 611 -51.92 51.97 24.07
CA GLU A 611 -53.02 52.73 24.69
C GLU A 611 -52.63 53.31 26.06
N LEU A 612 -51.79 52.63 26.85
CA LEU A 612 -51.34 53.11 28.16
C LEU A 612 -50.52 54.42 28.06
N LYS A 613 -49.89 54.68 26.92
CA LYS A 613 -49.18 55.93 26.65
C LYS A 613 -50.16 57.07 26.30
N GLU A 614 -51.22 56.77 25.56
CA GLU A 614 -52.18 57.78 25.07
C GLU A 614 -53.15 58.26 26.17
N ILE A 615 -53.44 57.42 27.17
CA ILE A 615 -54.40 57.74 28.25
C ILE A 615 -53.98 58.98 29.08
N PRO A 616 -52.74 59.05 29.62
CA PRO A 616 -52.30 60.24 30.36
C PRO A 616 -52.29 61.51 29.51
N GLU A 617 -51.92 61.42 28.23
CA GLU A 617 -51.90 62.56 27.31
C GLU A 617 -53.31 63.17 27.15
N ARG A 618 -54.32 62.32 26.91
CA ARG A 618 -55.73 62.75 26.80
C ARG A 618 -56.27 63.35 28.09
N LEU A 619 -55.93 62.77 29.24
CA LEU A 619 -56.34 63.27 30.56
C LEU A 619 -55.66 64.60 30.89
N GLN A 620 -54.39 64.77 30.52
CA GLN A 620 -53.63 66.01 30.71
C GLN A 620 -54.19 67.15 29.86
N GLU A 621 -54.57 66.88 28.61
CA GLU A 621 -55.26 67.85 27.74
C GLU A 621 -56.60 68.27 28.35
N GLY A 622 -57.41 67.30 28.80
CA GLY A 622 -58.69 67.54 29.47
C GLY A 622 -58.54 68.41 30.73
N LEU A 623 -57.57 68.08 31.59
CA LEU A 623 -57.30 68.81 32.83
C LEU A 623 -56.83 70.25 32.56
N THR A 624 -55.96 70.44 31.57
CA THR A 624 -55.46 71.76 31.17
C THR A 624 -56.58 72.65 30.64
N ALA A 625 -57.46 72.08 29.81
CA ALA A 625 -58.66 72.76 29.31
C ALA A 625 -59.63 73.12 30.45
N SER A 626 -59.83 72.23 31.43
CA SER A 626 -60.63 72.51 32.62
C SER A 626 -60.02 73.63 33.47
N ARG A 627 -58.69 73.64 33.65
CA ARG A 627 -57.99 74.66 34.47
C ARG A 627 -58.17 76.06 33.91
N SER A 628 -57.97 76.21 32.60
CA SER A 628 -58.15 77.49 31.92
C SER A 628 -59.59 78.00 32.06
N ASN A 629 -60.58 77.14 31.80
CA ASN A 629 -61.99 77.54 31.82
C ASN A 629 -62.53 77.80 33.24
N ILE A 630 -62.08 77.06 34.26
CA ILE A 630 -62.43 77.34 35.66
C ILE A 630 -61.82 78.70 36.08
N SER A 631 -60.58 78.98 35.67
CA SER A 631 -59.95 80.28 35.94
C SER A 631 -60.72 81.45 35.31
N HIS A 632 -61.14 81.30 34.05
CA HIS A 632 -61.98 82.30 33.37
C HIS A 632 -63.34 82.46 34.07
N PHE A 633 -63.99 81.34 34.38
CA PHE A 633 -65.28 81.33 35.08
C PHE A 633 -65.21 82.03 36.46
N ILE A 634 -64.19 81.74 37.27
CA ILE A 634 -63.99 82.40 38.57
C ILE A 634 -63.75 83.90 38.38
N ALA A 635 -62.95 84.29 37.39
CA ALA A 635 -62.68 85.70 37.09
C ALA A 635 -63.96 86.45 36.69
N ASP A 636 -64.78 85.85 35.83
CA ASP A 636 -66.04 86.41 35.35
C ASP A 636 -67.08 86.55 36.47
N VAL A 637 -67.24 85.50 37.29
CA VAL A 637 -68.13 85.53 38.47
C VAL A 637 -67.67 86.59 39.48
N THR A 638 -66.36 86.68 39.73
CA THR A 638 -65.78 87.68 40.65
C THR A 638 -65.95 89.11 40.12
N ALA A 639 -65.79 89.32 38.81
CA ALA A 639 -65.99 90.62 38.17
C ALA A 639 -67.45 91.05 38.26
N ALA A 640 -68.40 90.16 37.95
CA ALA A 640 -69.83 90.44 38.06
C ALA A 640 -70.26 90.75 39.50
N LEU A 641 -69.74 90.03 40.49
CA LEU A 641 -69.99 90.31 41.92
C LEU A 641 -69.45 91.68 42.34
N LYS A 642 -68.26 92.08 41.89
CA LYS A 642 -67.68 93.40 42.20
C LYS A 642 -68.47 94.56 41.59
N GLU A 643 -69.10 94.35 40.43
CA GLU A 643 -69.88 95.37 39.72
C GLU A 643 -71.28 95.57 40.35
N GLU A 644 -71.87 94.52 40.95
CA GLU A 644 -73.25 94.55 41.48
C GLU A 644 -73.37 94.74 43.02
N LEU A 645 -72.30 94.66 43.81
CA LEU A 645 -72.34 94.75 45.29
C LEU A 645 -72.22 96.19 45.86
N ASN A 646 -73.13 96.59 46.76
CA ASN A 646 -72.97 97.75 47.66
C ASN A 646 -72.18 97.37 48.93
N ARG A 647 -71.59 98.36 49.63
CA ARG A 647 -70.59 98.24 50.73
C ARG A 647 -70.83 97.23 51.89
N ASN A 648 -71.97 96.54 51.99
CA ASN A 648 -72.28 95.63 53.12
C ASN A 648 -72.18 94.11 52.81
N ASP A 649 -71.79 93.69 51.60
CA ASP A 649 -71.80 92.27 51.20
C ASP A 649 -70.39 91.61 51.12
N GLN A 650 -69.42 92.05 51.94
CA GLN A 650 -68.06 91.49 51.97
C GLN A 650 -67.98 89.98 52.29
N ASN A 651 -68.97 89.43 52.99
CA ASN A 651 -69.02 88.00 53.32
C ASN A 651 -69.19 87.11 52.07
N ILE A 652 -69.91 87.60 51.05
CA ILE A 652 -70.17 86.86 49.81
C ILE A 652 -68.91 86.80 48.95
N LEU A 653 -68.19 87.93 48.85
CA LEU A 653 -66.91 87.98 48.13
C LEU A 653 -65.86 87.06 48.76
N ARG A 654 -65.88 86.93 50.10
CA ARG A 654 -65.01 86.00 50.83
C ARG A 654 -65.36 84.55 50.51
N ILE A 655 -66.64 84.17 50.52
CA ILE A 655 -67.09 82.81 50.16
C ILE A 655 -66.66 82.44 48.74
N VAL A 656 -66.81 83.33 47.76
CA VAL A 656 -66.40 83.06 46.38
C VAL A 656 -64.88 82.93 46.25
N ASN A 657 -64.10 83.75 46.96
CA ASN A 657 -62.64 83.68 46.94
C ASN A 657 -62.10 82.45 47.70
N ASP A 658 -62.74 82.07 48.80
CA ASP A 658 -62.43 80.85 49.56
C ASP A 658 -62.76 79.60 48.72
N SER A 659 -63.92 79.58 48.04
CA SER A 659 -64.31 78.53 47.11
C SER A 659 -63.41 78.46 45.86
N ALA A 660 -62.94 79.61 45.35
CA ALA A 660 -61.97 79.66 44.27
C ALA A 660 -60.61 79.08 44.69
N THR A 661 -60.14 79.42 45.90
CA THR A 661 -58.90 78.89 46.45
C THR A 661 -59.00 77.37 46.65
N ALA A 662 -60.10 76.89 47.23
CA ALA A 662 -60.37 75.46 47.39
C ALA A 662 -60.41 74.71 46.04
N LEU A 663 -61.02 75.30 44.99
CA LEU A 663 -61.00 74.73 43.65
C LEU A 663 -59.57 74.65 43.09
N TYR A 664 -58.77 75.71 43.21
CA TYR A 664 -57.38 75.70 42.75
C TYR A 664 -56.53 74.65 43.47
N ASP A 665 -56.69 74.51 44.78
CA ASP A 665 -55.98 73.50 45.57
C ASP A 665 -56.38 72.07 45.13
N GLU A 666 -57.68 71.82 44.88
CA GLU A 666 -58.15 70.55 44.34
C GLU A 666 -57.65 70.28 42.91
N MET A 667 -57.54 71.32 42.07
CA MET A 667 -56.96 71.20 40.74
C MET A 667 -55.46 70.89 40.75
N ASN A 668 -54.73 71.40 41.75
CA ASN A 668 -53.32 71.09 41.94
C ASN A 668 -53.14 69.67 42.48
N ALA A 669 -53.97 69.27 43.45
CA ALA A 669 -54.00 67.89 43.95
C ALA A 669 -54.39 66.88 42.85
N LEU A 670 -55.28 67.27 41.94
CA LEU A 670 -55.66 66.45 40.79
C LEU A 670 -54.50 66.31 39.78
N GLN A 671 -53.75 67.39 39.53
CA GLN A 671 -52.54 67.34 38.68
C GLN A 671 -51.49 66.41 39.28
N GLU A 672 -51.20 66.50 40.58
CA GLU A 672 -50.22 65.63 41.23
C GLU A 672 -50.61 64.14 41.11
N LYS A 673 -51.90 63.83 41.28
CA LYS A 673 -52.42 62.47 41.09
C LYS A 673 -52.34 61.99 39.64
N LEU A 674 -52.58 62.88 38.68
CA LEU A 674 -52.45 62.57 37.26
C LEU A 674 -50.99 62.34 36.87
N ASP A 675 -50.05 63.13 37.39
CA ASP A 675 -48.61 62.96 37.17
C ASP A 675 -48.15 61.59 37.70
N ARG A 676 -48.58 61.22 38.92
CA ARG A 676 -48.27 59.91 39.52
C ARG A 676 -48.84 58.74 38.71
N PHE A 677 -50.07 58.87 38.23
CA PHE A 677 -50.70 57.88 37.36
C PHE A 677 -49.97 57.77 36.02
N SER A 678 -49.61 58.90 35.42
CA SER A 678 -48.84 58.99 34.17
C SER A 678 -47.48 58.29 34.30
N GLU A 679 -46.74 58.59 35.35
CA GLU A 679 -45.43 57.97 35.62
C GLU A 679 -45.55 56.44 35.75
N THR A 680 -46.58 55.97 36.46
CA THR A 680 -46.85 54.53 36.63
C THR A 680 -47.11 53.84 35.29
N LEU A 681 -48.01 54.41 34.46
CA LEU A 681 -48.33 53.84 33.15
C LEU A 681 -47.15 53.90 32.17
N PHE A 682 -46.38 54.98 32.19
CA PHE A 682 -45.20 55.13 31.34
C PHE A 682 -44.10 54.13 31.68
N ASN A 683 -43.89 53.86 32.98
CA ASN A 683 -42.93 52.84 33.42
C ASN A 683 -43.33 51.43 32.95
N ILE A 684 -44.61 51.07 33.08
CA ILE A 684 -45.15 49.79 32.59
C ILE A 684 -44.99 49.68 31.06
N TYR A 685 -45.35 50.73 30.32
CA TYR A 685 -45.19 50.79 28.86
C TYR A 685 -43.73 50.62 28.44
N LYS A 686 -42.80 51.34 29.09
CA LYS A 686 -41.37 51.27 28.78
C LYS A 686 -40.80 49.87 29.03
N GLN A 687 -41.19 49.22 30.12
CA GLN A 687 -40.79 47.85 30.41
C GLN A 687 -41.35 46.87 29.37
N ALA A 688 -42.62 47.00 28.99
CA ALA A 688 -43.22 46.19 27.93
C ALA A 688 -42.47 46.33 26.58
N ASP A 689 -42.01 47.54 26.25
CA ASP A 689 -41.26 47.80 25.01
C ASP A 689 -39.85 47.18 25.03
N ILE A 690 -39.16 47.23 26.18
CA ILE A 690 -37.89 46.53 26.39
C ILE A 690 -38.08 45.02 26.20
N TYR A 691 -39.13 44.44 26.77
CA TYR A 691 -39.41 43.01 26.64
C TYR A 691 -39.80 42.60 25.23
N LYS A 692 -40.52 43.43 24.48
CA LYS A 692 -40.75 43.21 23.04
C LYS A 692 -39.44 43.16 22.25
N ALA A 693 -38.50 44.06 22.54
CA ALA A 693 -37.19 44.06 21.86
C ALA A 693 -36.42 42.77 22.15
N LYS A 694 -36.47 42.26 23.39
CA LYS A 694 -35.87 40.97 23.78
C LYS A 694 -36.52 39.77 23.08
N ILE A 695 -37.86 39.76 22.97
CA ILE A 695 -38.58 38.71 22.22
C ILE A 695 -38.16 38.72 20.75
N ARG A 696 -38.02 39.91 20.15
CA ARG A 696 -37.59 40.05 18.76
C ARG A 696 -36.16 39.54 18.53
N ASP A 697 -35.28 39.73 19.50
CA ASP A 697 -33.92 39.18 19.43
C ASP A 697 -33.92 37.64 19.45
N ILE A 698 -34.80 37.03 20.24
CA ILE A 698 -35.01 35.58 20.25
C ILE A 698 -35.58 35.10 18.90
N GLU A 699 -36.55 35.82 18.32
CA GLU A 699 -37.10 35.51 16.98
C GLU A 699 -36.01 35.56 15.89
N ASN A 700 -35.16 36.60 15.88
CA ASN A 700 -34.04 36.70 14.93
C ASN A 700 -33.04 35.54 15.08
N SER A 701 -32.83 35.08 16.33
CA SER A 701 -31.94 33.95 16.63
C SER A 701 -32.51 32.63 16.10
N LEU A 702 -33.84 32.46 16.13
CA LEU A 702 -34.51 31.31 15.52
C LEU A 702 -34.36 31.33 13.99
N ASP A 703 -34.43 32.50 13.34
CA ASP A 703 -34.21 32.63 11.89
C ASP A 703 -32.77 32.20 11.50
N GLU A 704 -31.79 32.53 12.34
CA GLU A 704 -30.39 32.15 12.11
C GLU A 704 -30.17 30.63 12.22
N VAL A 705 -30.86 29.98 13.16
CA VAL A 705 -30.86 28.50 13.27
C VAL A 705 -31.51 27.88 12.03
N GLU A 706 -32.62 28.43 11.54
CA GLU A 706 -33.31 27.94 10.35
C GLU A 706 -32.44 28.00 9.07
N ASP A 707 -31.59 29.01 8.90
CA ASP A 707 -30.69 29.14 7.73
C ASP A 707 -29.38 28.33 7.86
N LYS A 708 -28.80 28.25 9.06
CA LYS A 708 -27.47 27.63 9.24
C LYS A 708 -27.52 26.13 9.41
N LEU A 709 -28.52 25.63 10.12
CA LEU A 709 -28.54 24.25 10.59
C LEU A 709 -28.63 23.21 9.46
N PRO A 710 -29.40 23.41 8.36
CA PRO A 710 -29.39 22.48 7.22
C PRO A 710 -28.00 22.29 6.60
N LYS A 711 -27.22 23.38 6.49
CA LYS A 711 -25.85 23.37 5.95
C LYS A 711 -24.90 22.58 6.84
N VAL A 712 -25.02 22.75 8.15
CA VAL A 712 -24.20 22.04 9.16
C VAL A 712 -24.54 20.55 9.17
N ILE A 713 -25.82 20.21 9.14
CA ILE A 713 -26.31 18.83 9.07
C ILE A 713 -25.80 18.12 7.82
N LYS A 714 -25.88 18.79 6.67
CA LYS A 714 -25.36 18.27 5.41
C LYS A 714 -23.87 17.96 5.50
N ALA A 715 -23.06 18.88 6.01
CA ALA A 715 -21.63 18.66 6.20
C ALA A 715 -21.35 17.46 7.13
N HIS A 716 -22.12 17.33 8.20
CA HIS A 716 -21.95 16.23 9.16
C HIS A 716 -22.39 14.87 8.61
N LEU A 717 -23.43 14.83 7.78
CA LEU A 717 -23.88 13.61 7.10
C LEU A 717 -22.90 13.18 6.00
N PHE A 718 -22.31 14.14 5.26
CA PHE A 718 -21.21 13.86 4.35
C PHE A 718 -19.98 13.31 5.06
N HIS A 719 -19.58 13.94 6.17
CA HIS A 719 -18.48 13.45 6.98
C HIS A 719 -18.80 12.07 7.56
N ALA A 720 -20.02 11.83 8.04
CA ALA A 720 -20.43 10.54 8.56
C ALA A 720 -20.39 9.44 7.50
N ILE A 721 -20.82 9.70 6.26
CA ILE A 721 -20.73 8.74 5.16
C ILE A 721 -19.26 8.50 4.75
N ALA A 722 -18.45 9.57 4.68
CA ALA A 722 -17.03 9.47 4.32
C ALA A 722 -16.17 8.81 5.42
N SER A 723 -16.58 8.92 6.69
CA SER A 723 -15.89 8.34 7.85
C SER A 723 -16.46 6.99 8.29
N SER A 724 -17.74 6.70 8.03
CA SER A 724 -18.36 5.39 8.25
C SER A 724 -17.88 4.34 7.27
N THR A 725 -17.03 4.72 6.31
CA THR A 725 -16.48 3.80 5.36
C THR A 725 -15.57 2.79 6.04
N GLY A 726 -16.18 1.67 6.43
CA GLY A 726 -15.52 0.37 6.46
C GLY A 726 -14.76 0.08 5.15
N LEU A 727 -14.87 0.89 4.08
CA LEU A 727 -14.05 0.78 2.86
C LEU A 727 -12.54 0.84 3.09
N ASN A 728 -12.01 1.66 4.00
CA ASN A 728 -10.55 1.64 4.21
C ASN A 728 -10.08 0.32 4.86
N GLU A 729 -10.87 -0.18 5.81
CA GLU A 729 -10.59 -1.44 6.51
C GLU A 729 -10.91 -2.66 5.65
N MET A 730 -11.98 -2.60 4.86
CA MET A 730 -12.39 -3.57 3.85
C MET A 730 -11.41 -3.58 2.67
N ALA A 731 -10.97 -2.42 2.17
CA ALA A 731 -9.91 -2.33 1.16
C ALA A 731 -8.59 -2.88 1.66
N LYS A 732 -8.28 -2.82 2.98
CA LYS A 732 -7.13 -3.52 3.58
C LYS A 732 -7.28 -5.04 3.59
N ASN A 733 -8.51 -5.54 3.53
CA ASN A 733 -8.85 -6.95 3.61
C ASN A 733 -9.21 -7.59 2.26
N ILE A 734 -9.60 -6.81 1.24
CA ILE A 734 -9.89 -7.33 -0.11
C ILE A 734 -8.62 -7.89 -0.75
N GLY A 735 -8.65 -9.16 -1.14
CA GLY A 735 -7.61 -9.76 -1.96
C GLY A 735 -6.21 -9.64 -1.35
N LYS A 736 -6.05 -10.06 -0.09
CA LYS A 736 -4.75 -10.19 0.58
C LYS A 736 -3.77 -10.96 -0.30
N CYS A 737 -2.75 -10.27 -0.81
CA CYS A 737 -2.01 -10.75 -1.99
C CYS A 737 -0.77 -11.60 -1.67
N PHE A 738 -0.58 -12.03 -0.42
CA PHE A 738 0.46 -13.00 -0.06
C PHE A 738 0.49 -14.28 -0.93
N PRO A 739 -0.66 -14.85 -1.39
CA PRO A 739 -0.65 -15.97 -2.34
C PRO A 739 0.08 -15.67 -3.65
N VAL A 740 0.08 -14.42 -4.13
CA VAL A 740 0.83 -14.00 -5.33
C VAL A 740 2.34 -14.05 -5.07
N TRP A 741 2.78 -13.57 -3.91
CA TRP A 741 4.19 -13.65 -3.49
C TRP A 741 4.66 -15.11 -3.37
N ILE A 742 3.83 -15.97 -2.79
CA ILE A 742 4.11 -17.41 -2.71
C ILE A 742 4.25 -18.01 -4.10
N ALA A 743 3.30 -17.75 -4.99
CA ALA A 743 3.31 -18.27 -6.35
C ALA A 743 4.62 -17.87 -7.07
N PHE A 744 5.04 -16.62 -6.92
CA PHE A 744 6.35 -16.14 -7.39
C PHE A 744 7.52 -16.89 -6.74
N ASN A 745 7.53 -17.04 -5.41
CA ASN A 745 8.62 -17.70 -4.70
C ASN A 745 8.76 -19.18 -5.09
N ILE A 746 7.64 -19.90 -5.24
CA ILE A 746 7.62 -21.30 -5.70
C ILE A 746 8.20 -21.37 -7.11
N ALA A 747 7.74 -20.53 -8.04
CA ALA A 747 8.25 -20.49 -9.41
C ALA A 747 9.76 -20.20 -9.44
N ARG A 748 10.21 -19.20 -8.67
CA ARG A 748 11.62 -18.83 -8.56
C ARG A 748 12.49 -20.00 -8.08
N VAL A 749 12.12 -20.64 -6.98
CA VAL A 749 12.90 -21.75 -6.40
C VAL A 749 12.88 -22.96 -7.33
N ALA A 750 11.71 -23.30 -7.88
CA ALA A 750 11.53 -24.33 -8.90
C ALA A 750 12.49 -24.17 -10.09
N THR A 751 12.60 -22.95 -10.63
CA THR A 751 13.45 -22.66 -11.79
C THR A 751 14.92 -22.53 -11.41
N CYS A 752 15.27 -21.88 -10.31
CA CYS A 752 16.68 -21.58 -10.03
C CYS A 752 17.41 -22.74 -9.35
N GLU A 753 16.81 -23.33 -8.32
CA GLU A 753 17.48 -24.36 -7.52
C GLU A 753 17.36 -25.76 -8.14
N PHE A 754 16.24 -26.09 -8.78
CA PHE A 754 16.00 -27.44 -9.27
C PHE A 754 16.27 -27.63 -10.77
N VAL A 755 16.63 -26.56 -11.48
CA VAL A 755 16.92 -26.59 -12.91
C VAL A 755 18.27 -25.96 -13.20
N VAL A 756 18.40 -24.66 -12.94
CA VAL A 756 19.59 -23.90 -13.34
C VAL A 756 20.81 -24.34 -12.54
N ALA A 757 20.69 -24.50 -11.22
CA ALA A 757 21.79 -24.97 -10.37
C ALA A 757 22.31 -26.38 -10.76
N PRO A 758 21.45 -27.40 -11.00
CA PRO A 758 21.90 -28.71 -11.50
C PRO A 758 22.65 -28.65 -12.84
N ILE A 759 22.16 -27.88 -13.82
CA ILE A 759 22.84 -27.71 -15.12
C ILE A 759 24.21 -27.08 -14.91
N ASN A 760 24.26 -26.05 -14.05
CA ASN A 760 25.48 -25.37 -13.70
C ASN A 760 26.48 -26.29 -13.00
N GLY A 761 26.01 -27.08 -12.04
CA GLY A 761 26.81 -28.08 -11.37
C GLY A 761 27.34 -29.15 -12.32
N TYR A 762 26.55 -29.55 -13.31
CA TYR A 762 26.92 -30.61 -14.25
C TYR A 762 28.03 -30.17 -15.22
N TRP A 763 27.89 -29.01 -15.88
CA TRP A 763 28.94 -28.54 -16.78
C TRP A 763 30.21 -28.15 -16.02
N PHE A 764 30.09 -27.64 -14.79
CA PHE A 764 31.25 -27.34 -13.95
C PHE A 764 32.03 -28.61 -13.60
N GLY A 765 31.33 -29.71 -13.30
CA GLY A 765 31.95 -31.02 -13.06
C GLY A 765 32.66 -31.55 -14.31
N LEU A 766 32.02 -31.43 -15.47
CA LEU A 766 32.61 -31.82 -16.75
C LEU A 766 33.86 -30.98 -17.06
N GLY A 767 33.81 -29.66 -16.87
CA GLY A 767 34.94 -28.75 -17.03
C GLY A 767 36.10 -29.05 -16.07
N TRP A 768 35.79 -29.35 -14.81
CA TRP A 768 36.78 -29.78 -13.82
C TRP A 768 37.49 -31.06 -14.28
N ALA A 769 36.75 -32.09 -14.70
CA ALA A 769 37.33 -33.34 -15.17
C ALA A 769 38.25 -33.10 -16.38
N LEU A 770 37.81 -32.29 -17.35
CA LEU A 770 38.60 -31.93 -18.53
C LEU A 770 39.90 -31.19 -18.19
N PHE A 771 39.87 -30.29 -17.20
CA PHE A 771 41.07 -29.61 -16.74
C PHE A 771 42.09 -30.58 -16.13
N VAL A 772 41.63 -31.55 -15.32
CA VAL A 772 42.49 -32.56 -14.68
C VAL A 772 43.05 -33.58 -15.68
N ILE A 773 42.40 -33.80 -16.83
CA ILE A 773 42.90 -34.69 -17.89
C ILE A 773 44.29 -34.27 -18.39
N ILE A 774 44.57 -32.96 -18.51
CA ILE A 774 45.85 -32.45 -19.04
C ILE A 774 47.06 -32.98 -18.24
N PRO A 775 47.17 -32.73 -16.91
CA PRO A 775 48.27 -33.27 -16.11
C PRO A 775 48.20 -34.80 -16.02
N THR A 776 47.01 -35.40 -16.05
CA THR A 776 46.85 -36.87 -16.04
C THR A 776 47.52 -37.52 -17.23
N ILE A 777 47.38 -36.93 -18.44
CA ILE A 777 48.06 -37.41 -19.65
C ILE A 777 49.58 -37.39 -19.45
N LEU A 778 50.14 -36.30 -18.93
CA LEU A 778 51.58 -36.16 -18.71
C LEU A 778 52.12 -37.23 -17.76
N PHE A 779 51.49 -37.39 -16.60
CA PHE A 779 51.92 -38.38 -15.61
C PHE A 779 51.72 -39.81 -16.11
N SER A 780 50.63 -40.10 -16.82
CA SER A 780 50.36 -41.41 -17.39
C SER A 780 51.39 -41.82 -18.44
N VAL A 781 51.72 -40.92 -19.39
CA VAL A 781 52.75 -41.17 -20.41
C VAL A 781 54.11 -41.41 -19.77
N LYS A 782 54.50 -40.59 -18.80
CA LYS A 782 55.80 -40.74 -18.11
C LYS A 782 55.86 -42.02 -17.27
N LEU A 783 54.78 -42.38 -16.59
CA LEU A 783 54.71 -43.57 -15.76
C LEU A 783 54.69 -44.85 -16.59
N SER A 784 53.96 -44.88 -17.69
CA SER A 784 53.82 -46.05 -18.57
C SER A 784 55.17 -46.60 -19.06
N ARG A 785 56.16 -45.71 -19.29
CA ARG A 785 57.50 -46.09 -19.71
C ARG A 785 58.21 -47.01 -18.69
N PHE A 786 57.92 -46.86 -17.40
CA PHE A 786 58.49 -47.72 -16.36
C PHE A 786 57.83 -49.10 -16.29
N TYR A 787 56.67 -49.29 -16.91
CA TYR A 787 55.90 -50.54 -16.86
C TYR A 787 55.95 -51.33 -18.18
N LEU A 788 56.05 -50.65 -19.33
CA LEU A 788 56.15 -51.29 -20.65
C LEU A 788 57.42 -52.14 -20.79
N ARG A 789 57.31 -53.33 -21.37
CA ARG A 789 58.47 -54.17 -21.74
C ARG A 789 59.16 -53.55 -22.96
N MET A 790 60.47 -53.29 -22.85
CA MET A 790 61.29 -52.72 -23.93
C MET A 790 61.80 -53.83 -24.87
N LYS A 791 62.11 -53.50 -26.13
CA LYS A 791 62.73 -54.46 -27.06
C LYS A 791 64.25 -54.48 -26.95
N TYR A 792 64.85 -53.32 -26.69
CA TYR A 792 66.29 -53.15 -26.60
C TYR A 792 66.68 -52.53 -25.26
N ASP A 793 67.87 -52.86 -24.77
CA ASP A 793 68.50 -52.12 -23.68
C ASP A 793 69.50 -51.10 -24.26
N ASP A 794 69.56 -49.90 -23.70
CA ASP A 794 70.51 -48.88 -24.16
C ASP A 794 71.95 -49.23 -23.72
N ASP A 795 72.13 -50.12 -22.73
CA ASP A 795 73.46 -50.58 -22.27
C ASP A 795 74.04 -51.74 -23.11
N SER A 796 73.28 -52.30 -24.07
CA SER A 796 73.74 -53.38 -24.97
C SER A 796 74.09 -52.94 -26.39
N TYR A 797 74.16 -51.63 -26.68
CA TYR A 797 74.63 -51.12 -27.98
C TYR A 797 76.12 -50.79 -27.93
N ILE A 798 76.96 -51.83 -27.83
CA ILE A 798 78.31 -51.78 -28.39
C ILE A 798 78.12 -52.18 -29.86
N PRO A 799 78.49 -51.35 -30.85
CA PRO A 799 78.61 -51.85 -32.21
C PRO A 799 79.76 -52.84 -32.19
N ASP A 800 79.46 -54.14 -32.05
CA ASP A 800 80.49 -55.17 -32.16
C ASP A 800 81.10 -55.05 -33.56
N SER A 801 82.33 -54.60 -33.57
CA SER A 801 83.24 -54.72 -34.70
C SER A 801 83.38 -56.20 -35.01
N GLY A 802 82.69 -56.63 -36.06
CA GLY A 802 82.96 -57.90 -36.74
C GLY A 802 82.28 -59.12 -36.15
N GLU A 803 80.97 -59.26 -36.36
CA GLU A 803 80.35 -60.58 -36.45
C GLU A 803 79.18 -60.57 -37.45
N ALA A 804 79.09 -61.64 -38.24
CA ALA A 804 78.24 -61.72 -39.43
C ALA A 804 76.74 -61.74 -39.08
N ILE A 805 75.96 -60.92 -39.78
CA ILE A 805 74.49 -60.86 -39.71
C ILE A 805 73.90 -62.11 -40.39
N PRO A 806 72.97 -62.86 -39.76
CA PRO A 806 72.18 -63.87 -40.44
C PRO A 806 71.30 -63.22 -41.54
N LEU A 807 71.41 -63.73 -42.77
CA LEU A 807 70.86 -63.16 -44.01
C LEU A 807 69.32 -63.03 -44.09
N GLU A 808 68.56 -63.39 -43.05
CA GLU A 808 67.09 -63.47 -43.12
C GLU A 808 66.34 -62.19 -42.71
N ASP A 809 66.98 -61.25 -42.01
CA ASP A 809 66.33 -60.01 -41.53
C ASP A 809 66.60 -58.76 -42.39
N MET A 810 67.35 -58.89 -43.49
CA MET A 810 67.65 -57.77 -44.40
C MET A 810 66.49 -57.42 -45.37
N SER A 811 65.41 -58.20 -45.40
CA SER A 811 64.29 -58.02 -46.34
C SER A 811 63.15 -57.12 -45.82
N ARG A 812 63.18 -56.66 -44.56
CA ARG A 812 62.14 -55.78 -43.97
C ARG A 812 62.61 -54.39 -43.52
N ALA A 813 63.89 -54.07 -43.66
CA ALA A 813 64.38 -52.71 -43.40
C ALA A 813 64.41 -51.89 -44.70
N LYS A 814 63.48 -50.93 -44.85
CA LYS A 814 63.66 -49.84 -45.83
C LYS A 814 64.83 -48.96 -45.35
N PRO A 815 65.83 -48.65 -46.21
CA PRO A 815 66.90 -47.74 -45.83
C PRO A 815 66.36 -46.31 -45.71
N PHE A 816 66.58 -45.68 -44.56
CA PHE A 816 66.42 -44.23 -44.38
C PHE A 816 67.55 -43.52 -45.15
N SER A 817 67.21 -42.78 -46.20
CA SER A 817 68.15 -41.91 -46.90
C SER A 817 68.42 -40.65 -46.05
N TYR A 818 69.64 -40.50 -45.56
CA TYR A 818 70.16 -39.17 -45.23
C TYR A 818 70.80 -38.59 -46.49
N THR A 819 70.07 -37.71 -47.18
CA THR A 819 70.68 -36.69 -48.05
C THR A 819 70.06 -35.35 -47.70
N ASN A 820 70.79 -34.57 -46.91
CA ASN A 820 70.63 -33.12 -46.88
C ASN A 820 72.02 -32.49 -47.00
N PRO A 821 72.45 -32.06 -48.21
CA PRO A 821 73.74 -31.43 -48.42
C PRO A 821 73.63 -29.95 -48.01
N GLY A 822 73.94 -29.64 -46.75
CA GLY A 822 73.79 -28.26 -46.26
C GLY A 822 74.47 -27.92 -44.94
N ALA A 823 75.37 -28.77 -44.44
CA ALA A 823 76.09 -28.50 -43.19
C ALA A 823 77.52 -29.04 -43.25
N MET A 824 78.30 -28.55 -44.20
CA MET A 824 79.76 -28.73 -44.24
C MET A 824 80.40 -27.37 -44.55
N SER A 825 80.44 -26.52 -43.55
CA SER A 825 81.43 -25.46 -43.41
C SER A 825 81.70 -25.35 -41.91
N TRP A 826 82.95 -25.09 -41.54
CA TRP A 826 83.47 -25.07 -40.15
C TRP A 826 83.96 -26.41 -39.58
N MET A 827 84.98 -26.98 -40.22
CA MET A 827 86.09 -27.62 -39.50
C MET A 827 87.41 -27.28 -40.21
N PRO A 828 88.45 -26.79 -39.49
CA PRO A 828 89.81 -26.74 -40.01
C PRO A 828 90.43 -28.14 -40.01
N GLN A 829 91.12 -28.44 -41.10
CA GLN A 829 91.88 -29.66 -41.36
C GLN A 829 93.07 -29.79 -40.41
N PHE A 830 93.29 -30.97 -39.84
CA PHE A 830 94.62 -31.46 -39.51
C PHE A 830 94.76 -32.91 -39.98
N GLY A 831 95.71 -33.12 -40.89
CA GLY A 831 96.13 -34.40 -41.43
C GLY A 831 97.13 -35.13 -40.52
N PRO A 832 97.62 -36.31 -40.97
CA PRO A 832 97.88 -37.47 -40.14
C PRO A 832 99.35 -37.61 -39.74
N HIS A 833 99.63 -38.30 -38.62
CA HIS A 833 100.59 -39.42 -38.54
C HIS A 833 101.02 -39.78 -37.10
N GLN A 834 101.16 -41.10 -36.91
CA GLN A 834 102.17 -41.82 -36.11
C GLN A 834 102.01 -41.99 -34.59
N ASN A 835 101.32 -43.08 -34.23
CA ASN A 835 101.89 -44.32 -33.65
C ASN A 835 103.05 -44.29 -32.61
N TYR A 836 102.76 -44.98 -31.49
CA TYR A 836 103.56 -45.99 -30.75
C TYR A 836 104.03 -45.71 -29.30
N MET A 837 103.80 -46.76 -28.48
CA MET A 837 104.46 -47.23 -27.23
C MET A 837 104.06 -46.54 -25.92
N VAL A 838 103.37 -47.18 -24.94
CA VAL A 838 103.59 -48.43 -24.14
C VAL A 838 104.67 -48.30 -23.06
N HIS A 839 104.27 -48.09 -21.79
CA HIS A 839 104.43 -49.01 -20.63
C HIS A 839 103.96 -48.37 -19.29
N PRO A 840 103.68 -49.17 -18.24
CA PRO A 840 102.77 -48.89 -17.11
C PRO A 840 103.48 -48.96 -15.74
N SER A 841 102.67 -49.03 -14.68
CA SER A 841 103.03 -49.26 -13.25
C SER A 841 103.69 -48.05 -12.57
N SER A 842 103.61 -47.79 -11.27
CA SER A 842 102.79 -48.23 -10.14
C SER A 842 103.38 -47.45 -8.95
N ASN A 843 102.58 -46.85 -8.08
CA ASN A 843 102.56 -47.15 -6.64
C ASN A 843 101.99 -46.00 -5.80
N ASN A 844 101.16 -46.45 -4.85
CA ASN A 844 101.07 -45.98 -3.46
C ASN A 844 101.04 -44.48 -3.21
N GLN A 845 99.90 -44.01 -2.70
CA GLN A 845 99.88 -43.66 -1.29
C GLN A 845 98.47 -43.69 -0.69
N SER A 846 98.39 -44.46 0.39
CA SER A 846 97.34 -44.45 1.38
C SER A 846 97.31 -43.10 2.11
N ARG A 847 96.11 -42.61 2.43
CA ARG A 847 95.61 -42.39 3.80
C ARG A 847 94.41 -41.43 3.82
N ASN A 848 93.31 -41.99 4.33
CA ASN A 848 92.40 -41.43 5.34
C ASN A 848 91.90 -39.97 5.20
N PHE A 849 90.61 -39.90 4.88
CA PHE A 849 89.54 -39.27 5.67
C PHE A 849 89.91 -38.10 6.60
N HIS A 850 89.29 -36.94 6.36
CA HIS A 850 88.32 -36.37 7.31
C HIS A 850 87.37 -35.34 6.64
N TYR A 851 86.07 -35.63 6.79
CA TYR A 851 84.87 -34.78 6.79
C TYR A 851 84.94 -33.30 6.32
N LYS A 852 84.11 -32.97 5.33
CA LYS A 852 82.82 -32.31 5.60
C LYS A 852 81.79 -32.63 4.53
#